data_AF-A0A354UAM8-F1
#
_entry.id   AF-A0A354UAM8-F1
#
_cell.length_a   1.000
_cell.length_b   1.000
_cell.length_c   1.000
_cell.angle_alpha   90.00
_cell.angle_beta   90.00
_cell.angle_gamma   90.00
#
_symmetry.space_group_name_H-M   'P 1'
#
loop_
_entity.id
_entity.type
_entity.pdbx_description
1 polymer ?
#
loop_
_entity_poly.entity_id
_entity_poly.type
_entity_poly.pdbx_seq_one_letter_code
_entity_poly.pdbx_strand_id
1 'polypeptide(L)'
;LDGSGDSIGADGKKNAAAIVEGRAGYLSGVIGKALDVRRHAYDQVTVMTARNLPAQNLTSGTVAFWFNPHWKENDPEQNFIISGRDSRWKFRFYMINFKDGATELSVCAPKQVQIIRKKLFTQGKWHHVAFTWNQANGEVRLFINGKEVAKRSIPNAFEKMEAPRPLNLFLGNESTDRFKAQVGNGLYDEVKIFNTPLTPAEIFVLASGGAKENFKELSLDSAVRNERVFETAFRNIESRYAGPKKLLVLHGTDSKRKISFTAMGASGRLSMIAENSGETKTLETSSSFPLTEPHRITLLQNGKELIFKLDDGVQGKVVFSVPFGNIVKAEGAEGVSLSAPSAVPSVKQRQRLSDVSVRKTEQPLWDLADAARAGNGIRKGVCLNGYWRVIPVDDYSYAPPEGEWGYMRVPGSFRSPLFQIYRDNNGKLKSANGKWNGKSIAKKQAGWYQRVFEVPADLKNGGRIYLNFANLNGDAGRVYLNGKMIHEFRQDFKSFMTTPNSKRLDVTALVNRNGRNVVTVFIDRRIVSMWRGEPSIGDHSELAIGDVWLENAPSAVSLKNAVASPSFRRKNVRLRARIQNLSGEKGRARVRFDFARNGKTEKSFTKEIELDGRPEQLVVFTESWKNPVLWNADTPNLYRMNVALERNGKALDALPEQNFGFREAWIEKGAFYLNGSKLRMRMWSSPALQRVRFYYGTAKGAEQYVAHIREMNYDTVRYDLFGKESQIGTPEYLNESDRQGLYNIFPMPPYEDEEKGFYNAEVERFFEHYGNHPAILIWFTEFNTCGYPWNQDPAKLTDTTYAPIRHTVARKRAQYAEDTMRSLDPGRECIRHAGGNV
;
A
#
# COMPACT_ATOMS: atom_id res chain seq x y z
N LEU A 1 -12.37 -28.91 17.41
CA LEU A 1 -13.05 -30.19 17.71
C LEU A 1 -12.60 -30.67 19.10
N ASP A 2 -13.45 -31.37 19.86
CA ASP A 2 -13.17 -31.81 21.24
C ASP A 2 -12.71 -33.28 21.33
N GLY A 3 -12.25 -33.84 20.21
CA GLY A 3 -11.98 -35.29 20.09
C GLY A 3 -13.18 -36.09 19.58
N SER A 4 -14.32 -35.43 19.31
CA SER A 4 -15.45 -36.00 18.59
C SER A 4 -15.64 -35.35 17.21
N GLY A 5 -16.35 -36.04 16.31
CA GLY A 5 -16.84 -35.49 15.04
C GLY A 5 -18.25 -34.88 15.15
N ASP A 6 -18.75 -34.61 16.35
CA ASP A 6 -20.14 -34.21 16.51
C ASP A 6 -20.43 -32.82 15.92
N SER A 7 -21.61 -32.67 15.30
CA SER A 7 -22.13 -31.37 14.87
C SER A 7 -23.02 -30.78 15.95
N ILE A 8 -22.75 -29.53 16.33
CA ILE A 8 -23.42 -28.82 17.42
C ILE A 8 -24.17 -27.62 16.82
N GLY A 9 -25.41 -27.44 17.23
CA GLY A 9 -26.27 -26.32 16.82
C GLY A 9 -25.93 -25.02 17.54
N ALA A 10 -26.52 -23.93 17.06
CA ALA A 10 -26.39 -22.62 17.69
C ALA A 10 -26.95 -22.57 19.12
N ASP A 11 -27.88 -23.48 19.45
CA ASP A 11 -28.45 -23.66 20.79
C ASP A 11 -27.59 -24.54 21.71
N GLY A 12 -26.41 -24.99 21.23
CA GLY A 12 -25.49 -25.86 21.95
C GLY A 12 -25.89 -27.33 21.97
N LYS A 13 -26.99 -27.71 21.31
CA LYS A 13 -27.43 -29.11 21.24
C LYS A 13 -26.73 -29.86 20.11
N LYS A 14 -26.50 -31.15 20.32
CA LYS A 14 -26.01 -32.04 19.27
C LYS A 14 -27.08 -32.22 18.19
N ASN A 15 -26.75 -31.88 16.95
CA ASN A 15 -27.66 -31.96 15.81
C ASN A 15 -27.54 -33.30 15.08
N ALA A 16 -26.31 -33.77 14.86
CA ALA A 16 -25.98 -35.03 14.21
C ALA A 16 -24.53 -35.42 14.52
N ALA A 17 -24.20 -36.70 14.53
CA ALA A 17 -22.81 -37.16 14.61
C ALA A 17 -22.20 -37.17 13.20
N ALA A 18 -21.01 -36.57 13.00
CA ALA A 18 -20.24 -36.91 11.81
C ALA A 18 -19.60 -38.28 11.98
N ILE A 19 -19.54 -39.02 10.88
CA ILE A 19 -18.93 -40.33 10.82
C ILE A 19 -17.48 -40.15 10.41
N VAL A 20 -16.55 -40.59 11.26
CA VAL A 20 -15.13 -40.70 10.95
C VAL A 20 -14.82 -42.17 10.68
N GLU A 21 -14.43 -42.51 9.46
CA GLU A 21 -14.07 -43.88 9.08
C GLU A 21 -12.55 -43.96 8.86
N GLY A 22 -11.97 -45.13 9.14
CA GLY A 22 -10.53 -45.37 9.06
C GLY A 22 -9.77 -45.02 10.34
N ARG A 23 -8.48 -44.70 10.21
CA ARG A 23 -7.60 -44.44 11.36
C ARG A 23 -7.73 -42.98 11.83
N ALA A 24 -8.67 -42.72 12.75
CA ALA A 24 -8.80 -41.40 13.34
C ALA A 24 -7.55 -41.01 14.14
N GLY A 25 -6.87 -39.93 13.73
CA GLY A 25 -5.79 -39.31 14.49
C GLY A 25 -6.23 -37.95 14.99
N TYR A 26 -6.24 -37.72 16.30
CA TYR A 26 -6.50 -36.40 16.87
C TYR A 26 -5.20 -35.78 17.38
N LEU A 27 -4.74 -34.72 16.70
CA LEU A 27 -3.54 -33.97 17.08
C LEU A 27 -3.90 -32.64 17.73
N SER A 28 -2.92 -31.90 18.21
CA SER A 28 -3.14 -30.55 18.74
C SER A 28 -3.64 -29.62 17.63
N GLY A 29 -4.84 -29.07 17.82
CA GLY A 29 -5.46 -28.11 16.93
C GLY A 29 -5.10 -26.67 17.27
N VAL A 30 -5.72 -25.72 16.56
CA VAL A 30 -5.68 -24.29 16.92
C VAL A 30 -6.59 -24.04 18.12
N ILE A 31 -7.71 -24.78 18.22
CA ILE A 31 -8.65 -24.79 19.32
C ILE A 31 -8.90 -26.25 19.74
N GLY A 32 -8.22 -26.70 20.79
CA GLY A 32 -8.40 -28.06 21.30
C GLY A 32 -7.72 -29.11 20.42
N LYS A 33 -8.51 -30.03 19.84
CA LYS A 33 -8.00 -31.14 19.02
C LYS A 33 -8.40 -30.96 17.57
N ALA A 34 -7.47 -31.29 16.67
CA ALA A 34 -7.70 -31.35 15.23
C ALA A 34 -7.81 -32.79 14.74
N LEU A 35 -8.68 -33.03 13.78
CA LEU A 35 -8.82 -34.32 13.11
C LEU A 35 -7.83 -34.43 11.94
N ASP A 36 -7.02 -35.49 11.94
CA ASP A 36 -6.10 -35.86 10.85
C ASP A 36 -6.82 -36.66 9.77
N VAL A 37 -7.17 -35.98 8.69
CA VAL A 37 -7.89 -36.56 7.54
C VAL A 37 -6.88 -36.74 6.40
N ARG A 38 -6.38 -37.97 6.26
CA ARG A 38 -5.34 -38.31 5.29
C ARG A 38 -5.43 -39.74 4.78
N ARG A 39 -4.79 -39.97 3.64
CA ARG A 39 -4.49 -41.31 3.12
C ARG A 39 -3.18 -41.82 3.72
N HIS A 40 -3.23 -42.96 4.39
CA HIS A 40 -2.06 -43.62 5.00
C HIS A 40 -1.45 -44.66 4.06
N ALA A 41 -2.29 -45.32 3.25
CA ALA A 41 -1.89 -46.30 2.23
C ALA A 41 -2.96 -46.41 1.13
N TYR A 42 -2.71 -47.24 0.11
CA TYR A 42 -3.63 -47.45 -1.02
C TYR A 42 -5.05 -47.86 -0.57
N ASP A 43 -5.18 -48.69 0.46
CA ASP A 43 -6.45 -49.17 1.01
C ASP A 43 -6.75 -48.63 2.42
N GLN A 44 -5.98 -47.65 2.89
CA GLN A 44 -6.13 -47.06 4.22
C GLN A 44 -6.24 -45.54 4.14
N VAL A 45 -7.42 -45.01 4.45
CA VAL A 45 -7.73 -43.58 4.42
C VAL A 45 -8.62 -43.22 5.59
N THR A 46 -8.37 -42.06 6.19
CA THR A 46 -9.25 -41.46 7.18
C THR A 46 -10.19 -40.50 6.47
N VAL A 47 -11.49 -40.71 6.56
CA VAL A 47 -12.52 -39.82 5.99
C VAL A 47 -13.43 -39.30 7.08
N MET A 48 -13.96 -38.09 6.90
CA MET A 48 -14.99 -37.51 7.76
C MET A 48 -16.17 -37.07 6.91
N THR A 49 -17.36 -37.57 7.25
CA THR A 49 -18.60 -37.19 6.58
C THR A 49 -19.66 -36.78 7.60
N ALA A 50 -20.31 -35.64 7.36
CA ALA A 50 -21.47 -35.21 8.12
C ALA A 50 -22.66 -35.16 7.16
N ARG A 51 -23.48 -36.22 7.20
CA ARG A 51 -24.65 -36.37 6.34
C ARG A 51 -25.90 -35.87 7.06
N ASN A 52 -26.84 -35.31 6.30
CA ASN A 52 -28.12 -34.81 6.78
C ASN A 52 -28.00 -33.78 7.92
N LEU A 53 -27.05 -32.83 7.81
CA LEU A 53 -27.02 -31.69 8.71
C LEU A 53 -28.38 -30.95 8.66
N PRO A 54 -28.78 -30.25 9.74
CA PRO A 54 -30.07 -29.58 9.82
C PRO A 54 -30.43 -28.79 8.58
N ALA A 55 -31.71 -28.88 8.18
CA ALA A 55 -32.19 -28.18 7.01
C ALA A 55 -32.00 -26.66 7.18
N GLN A 56 -31.28 -26.05 6.24
CA GLN A 56 -30.95 -24.64 6.28
C GLN A 56 -31.15 -24.01 4.91
N ASN A 57 -31.41 -22.70 4.90
CA ASN A 57 -31.48 -21.95 3.66
C ASN A 57 -30.06 -21.68 3.16
N LEU A 58 -29.62 -22.38 2.11
CA LEU A 58 -28.29 -22.24 1.51
C LEU A 58 -28.27 -21.21 0.38
N THR A 59 -29.29 -20.34 0.28
CA THR A 59 -29.30 -19.21 -0.68
C THR A 59 -28.07 -18.32 -0.49
N SER A 60 -27.62 -18.16 0.75
CA SER A 60 -26.36 -17.49 1.07
C SER A 60 -25.75 -18.17 2.28
N GLY A 61 -24.44 -18.01 2.48
CA GLY A 61 -23.80 -18.70 3.58
C GLY A 61 -22.30 -18.53 3.64
N THR A 62 -21.72 -19.15 4.66
CA THR A 62 -20.29 -19.17 4.93
C THR A 62 -19.87 -20.55 5.41
N VAL A 63 -18.69 -21.00 4.96
CA VAL A 63 -17.97 -22.13 5.57
C VAL A 63 -16.63 -21.60 6.06
N ALA A 64 -16.24 -21.98 7.28
CA ALA A 64 -14.97 -21.59 7.90
C ALA A 64 -14.35 -22.78 8.65
N PHE A 65 -13.02 -22.94 8.59
CA PHE A 65 -12.29 -24.00 9.29
C PHE A 65 -10.80 -23.69 9.35
N TRP A 66 -10.09 -24.28 10.31
CA TRP A 66 -8.64 -24.33 10.33
C TRP A 66 -8.14 -25.55 9.58
N PHE A 67 -7.10 -25.35 8.78
CA PHE A 67 -6.49 -26.38 7.95
C PHE A 67 -4.96 -26.32 8.03
N ASN A 68 -4.33 -27.47 8.28
CA ASN A 68 -2.88 -27.63 8.23
C ASN A 68 -2.52 -28.73 7.21
N PRO A 69 -2.03 -28.38 6.02
CA PRO A 69 -1.74 -29.36 4.96
C PRO A 69 -0.45 -30.13 5.25
N HIS A 70 -0.49 -31.44 4.99
CA HIS A 70 0.71 -32.30 5.03
C HIS A 70 1.53 -32.23 3.74
N TRP A 71 1.02 -31.58 2.69
CA TRP A 71 1.64 -31.47 1.37
C TRP A 71 2.21 -30.07 1.11
N LYS A 72 3.13 -30.00 0.14
CA LYS A 72 3.63 -28.74 -0.42
C LYS A 72 2.70 -28.29 -1.54
N GLU A 73 2.62 -27.00 -1.80
CA GLU A 73 1.66 -26.51 -2.80
C GLU A 73 1.89 -27.08 -4.20
N ASN A 74 3.13 -27.35 -4.58
CA ASN A 74 3.51 -27.96 -5.85
C ASN A 74 3.62 -29.49 -5.79
N ASP A 75 2.96 -30.13 -4.84
CA ASP A 75 2.89 -31.58 -4.73
C ASP A 75 2.24 -32.18 -5.99
N PRO A 76 2.79 -33.27 -6.56
CA PRO A 76 2.24 -33.92 -7.76
C PRO A 76 0.85 -34.55 -7.55
N GLU A 77 0.34 -34.59 -6.32
CA GLU A 77 -0.98 -35.12 -5.99
C GLU A 77 -2.08 -34.05 -5.93
N GLN A 78 -3.27 -34.42 -6.38
CA GLN A 78 -4.47 -33.60 -6.24
C GLN A 78 -5.16 -33.92 -4.91
N ASN A 79 -5.48 -32.89 -4.13
CA ASN A 79 -6.08 -33.02 -2.80
C ASN A 79 -7.45 -32.35 -2.75
N PHE A 80 -8.51 -33.10 -2.44
CA PHE A 80 -9.85 -32.55 -2.21
C PHE A 80 -9.92 -32.04 -0.77
N ILE A 81 -9.90 -30.72 -0.57
CA ILE A 81 -9.82 -30.13 0.78
C ILE A 81 -11.16 -30.24 1.50
N ILE A 82 -12.25 -29.84 0.86
CA ILE A 82 -13.59 -29.91 1.45
C ILE A 82 -14.63 -29.92 0.33
N SER A 83 -15.75 -30.61 0.54
CA SER A 83 -16.91 -30.53 -0.33
C SER A 83 -18.21 -30.56 0.46
N GLY A 84 -19.26 -30.00 -0.12
CA GLY A 84 -20.60 -30.08 0.44
C GLY A 84 -21.66 -29.95 -0.62
N ARG A 85 -22.82 -30.56 -0.39
CA ARG A 85 -23.97 -30.49 -1.31
C ARG A 85 -25.29 -30.61 -0.57
N ASP A 86 -26.34 -30.03 -1.15
CA ASP A 86 -27.69 -30.29 -0.67
C ASP A 86 -28.15 -31.71 -1.05
N SER A 87 -29.22 -32.17 -0.39
CA SER A 87 -29.79 -33.49 -0.67
C SER A 87 -30.32 -33.65 -2.10
N ARG A 88 -30.62 -32.55 -2.81
CA ARG A 88 -31.20 -32.55 -4.17
C ARG A 88 -30.20 -32.24 -5.30
N TRP A 89 -28.90 -32.11 -5.01
CA TRP A 89 -27.88 -31.77 -6.01
C TRP A 89 -28.12 -30.44 -6.76
N LYS A 90 -28.83 -29.51 -6.14
CA LYS A 90 -29.07 -28.15 -6.68
C LYS A 90 -28.11 -27.11 -6.09
N PHE A 91 -27.53 -27.41 -4.94
CA PHE A 91 -26.49 -26.62 -4.32
C PHE A 91 -25.28 -27.51 -4.03
N ARG A 92 -24.07 -27.05 -4.38
CA ARG A 92 -22.82 -27.67 -3.95
C ARG A 92 -21.69 -26.68 -3.86
N PHE A 93 -20.70 -26.98 -3.05
CA PHE A 93 -19.39 -26.35 -3.09
C PHE A 93 -18.29 -27.40 -2.99
N TYR A 94 -17.10 -27.04 -3.45
CA TYR A 94 -15.90 -27.84 -3.24
C TYR A 94 -14.64 -26.98 -3.34
N MET A 95 -13.60 -27.42 -2.63
CA MET A 95 -12.26 -26.86 -2.71
C MET A 95 -11.25 -27.97 -3.04
N ILE A 96 -10.45 -27.77 -4.07
CA ILE A 96 -9.49 -28.76 -4.60
C ILE A 96 -8.14 -28.08 -4.79
N ASN A 97 -7.06 -28.70 -4.31
CA ASN A 97 -5.70 -28.35 -4.71
C ASN A 97 -5.25 -29.25 -5.86
N PHE A 98 -4.85 -28.66 -6.98
CA PHE A 98 -4.39 -29.36 -8.17
C PHE A 98 -2.86 -29.53 -8.20
N LYS A 99 -2.42 -30.46 -9.05
CA LYS A 99 -1.01 -30.85 -9.24
C LYS A 99 -0.10 -29.69 -9.70
N ASP A 100 -0.68 -28.64 -10.29
CA ASP A 100 0.04 -27.45 -10.75
C ASP A 100 0.18 -26.37 -9.65
N GLY A 101 -0.25 -26.69 -8.42
CA GLY A 101 -0.29 -25.81 -7.26
C GLY A 101 -1.39 -24.75 -7.28
N ALA A 102 -2.39 -24.88 -8.15
CA ALA A 102 -3.60 -24.09 -8.08
C ALA A 102 -4.61 -24.71 -7.10
N THR A 103 -5.15 -23.89 -6.20
CA THR A 103 -6.35 -24.22 -5.44
C THR A 103 -7.57 -23.62 -6.12
N GLU A 104 -8.55 -24.46 -6.41
CA GLU A 104 -9.90 -24.07 -6.84
C GLU A 104 -10.85 -24.06 -5.65
N LEU A 105 -11.65 -23.01 -5.55
CA LEU A 105 -12.91 -22.99 -4.81
C LEU A 105 -14.05 -22.81 -5.82
N SER A 106 -15.06 -23.67 -5.74
CA SER A 106 -16.28 -23.57 -6.54
C SER A 106 -17.52 -23.62 -5.68
N VAL A 107 -18.47 -22.73 -5.97
CA VAL A 107 -19.85 -22.77 -5.43
C VAL A 107 -20.81 -22.83 -6.61
N CYS A 108 -21.74 -23.80 -6.58
CA CYS A 108 -22.71 -24.05 -7.64
C CYS A 108 -24.12 -23.99 -7.07
N ALA A 109 -24.96 -23.08 -7.59
CA ALA A 109 -26.33 -22.91 -7.06
C ALA A 109 -27.35 -22.35 -8.07
N PRO A 110 -27.57 -22.91 -9.28
CA PRO A 110 -26.98 -24.12 -9.83
C PRO A 110 -25.77 -23.84 -10.74
N LYS A 111 -25.60 -22.59 -11.24
CA LYS A 111 -24.43 -22.23 -12.04
C LYS A 111 -23.20 -22.10 -11.15
N GLN A 112 -22.04 -22.39 -11.71
CA GLN A 112 -20.76 -22.36 -11.01
C GLN A 112 -20.17 -20.96 -10.96
N VAL A 113 -19.77 -20.53 -9.76
CA VAL A 113 -18.85 -19.42 -9.54
C VAL A 113 -17.54 -19.99 -9.00
N GLN A 114 -16.47 -19.83 -9.76
CA GLN A 114 -15.18 -20.48 -9.52
C GLN A 114 -14.08 -19.46 -9.21
N ILE A 115 -13.29 -19.70 -8.18
CA ILE A 115 -12.09 -18.95 -7.83
C ILE A 115 -10.89 -19.89 -7.94
N ILE A 116 -9.87 -19.52 -8.72
CA ILE A 116 -8.61 -20.25 -8.82
C ILE A 116 -7.48 -19.35 -8.31
N ARG A 117 -6.68 -19.84 -7.36
CA ARG A 117 -5.56 -19.11 -6.76
C ARG A 117 -4.39 -20.05 -6.47
N LYS A 118 -3.18 -19.53 -6.62
CA LYS A 118 -1.93 -20.15 -6.15
C LYS A 118 -1.44 -19.43 -4.89
N LYS A 119 -0.53 -20.04 -4.16
CA LYS A 119 0.12 -19.55 -2.93
C LYS A 119 -0.85 -19.30 -1.78
N LEU A 120 -1.80 -20.22 -1.59
CA LEU A 120 -2.76 -20.14 -0.48
C LEU A 120 -2.26 -20.81 0.80
N PHE A 121 -1.48 -21.88 0.67
CA PHE A 121 -1.12 -22.74 1.80
C PHE A 121 0.39 -22.98 1.91
N THR A 122 0.85 -23.12 3.15
CA THR A 122 2.21 -23.56 3.47
C THR A 122 2.16 -24.90 4.21
N GLN A 123 2.92 -25.90 3.74
CA GLN A 123 3.04 -27.20 4.39
C GLN A 123 3.34 -27.06 5.90
N GLY A 124 2.61 -27.80 6.73
CA GLY A 124 2.84 -27.87 8.17
C GLY A 124 2.40 -26.63 8.97
N LYS A 125 1.78 -25.63 8.34
CA LYS A 125 1.27 -24.43 9.02
C LYS A 125 -0.26 -24.41 9.07
N TRP A 126 -0.81 -23.88 10.16
CA TRP A 126 -2.24 -23.63 10.30
C TRP A 126 -2.70 -22.44 9.45
N HIS A 127 -3.81 -22.63 8.74
CA HIS A 127 -4.48 -21.60 7.95
C HIS A 127 -5.97 -21.60 8.30
N HIS A 128 -6.52 -20.44 8.66
CA HIS A 128 -7.98 -20.31 8.76
C HIS A 128 -8.54 -20.06 7.36
N VAL A 129 -9.23 -21.05 6.81
CA VAL A 129 -9.90 -20.98 5.52
C VAL A 129 -11.34 -20.58 5.75
N ALA A 130 -11.82 -19.57 5.03
CA ALA A 130 -13.25 -19.28 4.98
C ALA A 130 -13.69 -18.87 3.59
N PHE A 131 -14.91 -19.19 3.21
CA PHE A 131 -15.51 -18.67 1.99
C PHE A 131 -17.00 -18.38 2.18
N THR A 132 -17.47 -17.34 1.50
CA THR A 132 -18.86 -16.90 1.54
C THR A 132 -19.48 -16.97 0.16
N TRP A 133 -20.79 -17.21 0.09
CA TRP A 133 -21.57 -17.00 -1.13
C TRP A 133 -22.81 -16.15 -0.85
N ASN A 134 -23.15 -15.28 -1.80
CA ASN A 134 -24.32 -14.40 -1.73
C ASN A 134 -25.11 -14.45 -3.03
N GLN A 135 -26.40 -14.79 -2.94
CA GLN A 135 -27.27 -14.93 -4.10
C GLN A 135 -27.68 -13.60 -4.71
N ALA A 136 -27.80 -12.53 -3.91
CA ALA A 136 -28.27 -11.22 -4.40
C ALA A 136 -27.39 -10.67 -5.53
N ASN A 137 -26.10 -11.03 -5.54
CA ASN A 137 -25.11 -10.57 -6.51
C ASN A 137 -24.31 -11.71 -7.17
N GLY A 138 -24.67 -12.97 -6.90
CA GLY A 138 -23.95 -14.15 -7.41
C GLY A 138 -22.46 -14.15 -7.04
N GLU A 139 -22.15 -13.69 -5.83
CA GLU A 139 -20.78 -13.45 -5.37
C GLU A 139 -20.24 -14.59 -4.53
N VAL A 140 -18.99 -14.96 -4.77
CA VAL A 140 -18.17 -15.83 -3.92
C VAL A 140 -16.94 -15.06 -3.47
N ARG A 141 -16.60 -15.16 -2.18
CA ARG A 141 -15.39 -14.58 -1.60
C ARG A 141 -14.61 -15.67 -0.87
N LEU A 142 -13.29 -15.63 -0.98
CA LEU A 142 -12.37 -16.56 -0.32
C LEU A 142 -11.43 -15.78 0.61
N PHE A 143 -11.28 -16.29 1.81
CA PHE A 143 -10.48 -15.72 2.88
C PHE A 143 -9.48 -16.75 3.40
N ILE A 144 -8.25 -16.30 3.64
CA ILE A 144 -7.19 -17.07 4.30
C ILE A 144 -6.67 -16.23 5.46
N ASN A 145 -6.63 -16.81 6.66
CA ASN A 145 -6.19 -16.14 7.89
C ASN A 145 -6.94 -14.81 8.15
N GLY A 146 -8.25 -14.81 7.89
CA GLY A 146 -9.12 -13.65 8.10
C GLY A 146 -9.05 -12.58 7.00
N LYS A 147 -8.10 -12.68 6.07
CA LYS A 147 -7.93 -11.73 4.97
C LYS A 147 -8.59 -12.24 3.70
N GLU A 148 -9.33 -11.37 3.00
CA GLU A 148 -9.83 -11.69 1.67
C GLU A 148 -8.67 -11.85 0.68
N VAL A 149 -8.59 -13.02 0.04
CA VAL A 149 -7.56 -13.33 -0.97
C VAL A 149 -8.14 -13.39 -2.39
N ALA A 150 -9.45 -13.54 -2.52
CA ALA A 150 -10.13 -13.50 -3.80
C ALA A 150 -11.63 -13.24 -3.66
N LYS A 151 -12.21 -12.67 -4.71
CA LYS A 151 -13.63 -12.47 -4.89
C LYS A 151 -13.99 -12.65 -6.36
N ARG A 152 -15.16 -13.22 -6.64
CA ARG A 152 -15.74 -13.32 -7.98
C ARG A 152 -17.25 -13.18 -7.91
N SER A 153 -17.82 -12.35 -8.77
CA SER A 153 -19.27 -12.17 -8.87
C SER A 153 -19.73 -12.47 -10.29
N ILE A 154 -20.72 -13.34 -10.42
CA ILE A 154 -21.38 -13.65 -11.70
C ILE A 154 -22.88 -13.38 -11.50
N PRO A 155 -23.41 -12.27 -12.04
CA PRO A 155 -24.82 -11.95 -11.91
C PRO A 155 -25.72 -13.11 -12.36
N ASN A 156 -26.77 -13.39 -11.59
CA ASN A 156 -27.73 -14.46 -11.86
C ASN A 156 -27.10 -15.87 -11.95
N ALA A 157 -25.92 -16.08 -11.33
CA ALA A 157 -25.34 -17.41 -11.19
C ALA A 157 -26.08 -18.25 -10.14
N PHE A 158 -26.59 -17.59 -9.10
CA PHE A 158 -27.25 -18.25 -7.99
C PHE A 158 -28.76 -18.01 -8.02
N GLU A 159 -29.50 -19.08 -7.84
CA GLU A 159 -30.95 -19.10 -7.70
C GLU A 159 -31.31 -19.17 -6.23
N LYS A 160 -32.38 -18.45 -5.85
CA LYS A 160 -32.90 -18.50 -4.49
C LYS A 160 -33.46 -19.89 -4.22
N MET A 161 -33.13 -20.45 -3.06
CA MET A 161 -33.75 -21.69 -2.62
C MET A 161 -35.14 -21.43 -2.06
N GLU A 162 -36.13 -22.15 -2.59
CA GLU A 162 -37.54 -22.03 -2.19
C GLU A 162 -37.81 -22.56 -0.78
N ALA A 163 -37.05 -23.56 -0.33
CA ALA A 163 -37.18 -24.16 1.00
C ALA A 163 -35.82 -24.55 1.58
N PRO A 164 -35.64 -24.51 2.92
CA PRO A 164 -34.46 -25.05 3.59
C PRO A 164 -34.22 -26.52 3.22
N ARG A 165 -32.94 -26.91 3.07
CA ARG A 165 -32.58 -28.30 2.73
C ARG A 165 -31.43 -28.79 3.60
N PRO A 166 -31.38 -30.10 3.90
CA PRO A 166 -30.23 -30.69 4.57
C PRO A 166 -28.95 -30.53 3.74
N LEU A 167 -27.85 -30.20 4.42
CA LEU A 167 -26.52 -30.12 3.85
C LEU A 167 -25.73 -31.39 4.18
N ASN A 168 -25.05 -31.95 3.20
CA ASN A 168 -24.03 -32.97 3.42
C ASN A 168 -22.65 -32.31 3.31
N LEU A 169 -21.76 -32.58 4.26
CA LEU A 169 -20.40 -32.07 4.30
C LEU A 169 -19.39 -33.21 4.33
N PHE A 170 -18.28 -33.04 3.61
CA PHE A 170 -17.19 -34.00 3.53
C PHE A 170 -15.85 -33.28 3.62
N LEU A 171 -14.96 -33.76 4.51
CA LEU A 171 -13.55 -33.33 4.53
C LEU A 171 -12.78 -34.12 3.47
N GLY A 172 -12.98 -33.75 2.22
CA GLY A 172 -12.63 -34.58 1.07
C GLY A 172 -13.66 -34.48 -0.05
N ASN A 173 -13.66 -35.48 -0.92
CA ASN A 173 -14.77 -35.78 -1.80
C ASN A 173 -15.86 -36.58 -1.05
N GLU A 174 -16.96 -36.89 -1.74
CA GLU A 174 -18.10 -37.59 -1.14
C GLU A 174 -17.87 -39.11 -0.91
N SER A 175 -16.81 -39.67 -1.49
CA SER A 175 -16.58 -41.12 -1.44
C SER A 175 -16.04 -41.55 -0.08
N THR A 176 -16.69 -42.53 0.54
CA THR A 176 -16.20 -43.24 1.74
C THR A 176 -15.51 -44.58 1.40
N ASP A 177 -15.47 -44.95 0.12
CA ASP A 177 -14.77 -46.15 -0.33
C ASP A 177 -13.26 -45.96 -0.14
N ARG A 178 -12.63 -46.84 0.66
CA ARG A 178 -11.21 -46.74 1.02
C ARG A 178 -10.25 -46.66 -0.17
N PHE A 179 -10.64 -47.17 -1.34
CA PHE A 179 -9.85 -47.12 -2.57
C PHE A 179 -10.10 -45.86 -3.42
N LYS A 180 -11.28 -45.23 -3.28
CA LYS A 180 -11.71 -44.10 -4.15
C LYS A 180 -11.83 -42.76 -3.42
N ALA A 181 -11.83 -42.77 -2.09
CA ALA A 181 -11.90 -41.57 -1.27
C ALA A 181 -10.69 -40.66 -1.57
N GLN A 182 -10.98 -39.40 -1.84
CA GLN A 182 -9.98 -38.35 -1.96
C GLN A 182 -10.17 -37.40 -0.80
N VAL A 183 -9.08 -37.12 -0.10
CA VAL A 183 -9.08 -36.32 1.12
C VAL A 183 -8.12 -35.16 0.97
N GLY A 184 -8.21 -34.19 1.89
CA GLY A 184 -7.37 -33.02 1.83
C GLY A 184 -5.93 -33.27 2.29
N ASN A 185 -5.62 -34.44 2.86
CA ASN A 185 -4.31 -34.78 3.41
C ASN A 185 -3.79 -33.68 4.35
N GLY A 186 -4.51 -33.47 5.45
CA GLY A 186 -4.19 -32.43 6.42
C GLY A 186 -5.00 -32.54 7.71
N LEU A 187 -4.66 -31.66 8.65
CA LEU A 187 -5.38 -31.52 9.92
C LEU A 187 -6.50 -30.49 9.79
N TYR A 188 -7.66 -30.81 10.35
CA TYR A 188 -8.85 -29.96 10.36
C TYR A 188 -9.28 -29.62 11.78
N ASP A 189 -9.60 -28.35 12.00
CA ASP A 189 -10.10 -27.88 13.29
C ASP A 189 -11.20 -26.80 13.11
N GLU A 190 -12.11 -26.69 14.07
CA GLU A 190 -13.23 -25.73 14.11
C GLU A 190 -14.01 -25.56 12.79
N VAL A 191 -14.51 -26.65 12.23
CA VAL A 191 -15.35 -26.57 11.02
C VAL A 191 -16.71 -25.97 11.35
N LYS A 192 -17.00 -24.79 10.78
CA LYS A 192 -18.21 -23.97 11.02
C LYS A 192 -18.94 -23.69 9.72
N ILE A 193 -20.28 -23.69 9.80
CA ILE A 193 -21.17 -23.40 8.68
C ILE A 193 -22.20 -22.37 9.14
N PHE A 194 -22.43 -21.35 8.32
CA PHE A 194 -23.39 -20.29 8.55
C PHE A 194 -24.34 -20.20 7.35
N ASN A 195 -25.61 -19.90 7.61
CA ASN A 195 -26.64 -19.64 6.60
C ASN A 195 -26.69 -18.16 6.17
N THR A 196 -25.67 -17.39 6.53
CA THR A 196 -25.48 -16.00 6.13
C THR A 196 -24.05 -15.80 5.61
N PRO A 197 -23.86 -14.88 4.65
CA PRO A 197 -22.52 -14.48 4.23
C PRO A 197 -21.93 -13.58 5.31
N LEU A 198 -20.97 -14.09 6.06
CA LEU A 198 -20.27 -13.32 7.09
C LEU A 198 -19.48 -12.18 6.44
N THR A 199 -19.46 -11.05 7.13
CA THR A 199 -18.64 -9.90 6.75
C THR A 199 -17.15 -10.22 6.90
N PRO A 200 -16.25 -9.51 6.20
CA PRO A 200 -14.81 -9.66 6.39
C PRO A 200 -14.38 -9.51 7.85
N ALA A 201 -15.05 -8.63 8.62
CA ALA A 201 -14.78 -8.42 10.03
C ALA A 201 -15.14 -9.66 10.87
N GLU A 202 -16.30 -10.27 10.65
CA GLU A 202 -16.72 -11.49 11.34
C GLU A 202 -15.82 -12.69 10.99
N ILE A 203 -15.42 -12.83 9.72
CA ILE A 203 -14.47 -13.87 9.30
C ILE A 203 -13.10 -13.65 9.94
N PHE A 204 -12.67 -12.40 10.04
CA PHE A 204 -11.43 -12.04 10.72
C PHE A 204 -11.49 -12.39 12.21
N VAL A 205 -12.64 -12.19 12.87
CA VAL A 205 -12.87 -12.63 14.26
C VAL A 205 -12.74 -14.15 14.37
N LEU A 206 -13.34 -14.93 13.46
CA LEU A 206 -13.21 -16.39 13.44
C LEU A 206 -11.75 -16.84 13.28
N ALA A 207 -11.01 -16.18 12.38
CA ALA A 207 -9.59 -16.44 12.18
C ALA A 207 -8.71 -16.01 13.37
N SER A 208 -9.20 -15.07 14.18
CA SER A 208 -8.49 -14.51 15.34
C SER A 208 -8.80 -15.22 16.65
N GLY A 209 -9.93 -15.92 16.72
CA GLY A 209 -10.48 -16.49 17.94
C GLY A 209 -9.95 -17.87 18.27
N GLY A 210 -8.62 -18.02 18.44
CA GLY A 210 -7.96 -19.28 18.83
C GLY A 210 -8.46 -19.89 20.15
N ALA A 211 -7.70 -20.82 20.75
CA ALA A 211 -8.06 -21.50 22.00
C ALA A 211 -8.71 -20.56 23.04
N LYS A 212 -9.69 -21.05 23.82
CA LYS A 212 -10.29 -20.27 24.92
C LYS A 212 -9.16 -19.78 25.85
N GLU A 213 -8.80 -18.51 25.71
CA GLU A 213 -7.80 -17.90 26.56
C GLU A 213 -8.45 -17.56 27.90
N ASN A 214 -7.76 -17.93 28.98
CA ASN A 214 -8.13 -17.47 30.31
C ASN A 214 -7.70 -16.02 30.45
N PHE A 215 -8.68 -15.12 30.33
CA PHE A 215 -8.48 -13.69 30.53
C PHE A 215 -8.53 -13.37 32.03
N LYS A 216 -7.56 -12.57 32.49
CA LYS A 216 -7.54 -11.98 33.83
C LYS A 216 -7.77 -10.50 33.73
N GLU A 217 -8.46 -9.93 34.72
CA GLU A 217 -8.62 -8.48 34.81
C GLU A 217 -7.27 -7.80 35.00
N LEU A 218 -7.07 -6.69 34.28
CA LEU A 218 -5.86 -5.87 34.34
C LEU A 218 -6.21 -4.52 34.94
N SER A 219 -5.39 -4.02 35.86
CA SER A 219 -5.55 -2.66 36.39
C SER A 219 -5.34 -1.62 35.29
N LEU A 220 -6.23 -0.62 35.27
CA LEU A 220 -6.17 0.56 34.41
C LEU A 220 -5.60 1.79 35.11
N ASP A 221 -5.07 1.67 36.33
CA ASP A 221 -4.65 2.82 37.15
C ASP A 221 -3.50 3.61 36.51
N SER A 222 -2.67 2.94 35.71
CA SER A 222 -1.56 3.56 34.99
C SER A 222 -1.97 4.13 33.61
N ALA A 223 -3.18 3.84 33.13
CA ALA A 223 -3.65 4.29 31.83
C ALA A 223 -4.14 5.75 31.88
N VAL A 224 -3.92 6.51 30.81
CA VAL A 224 -4.55 7.82 30.62
C VAL A 224 -5.90 7.58 29.95
N ARG A 225 -7.00 7.98 30.59
CA ARG A 225 -8.35 7.70 30.08
C ARG A 225 -9.34 8.84 30.32
N ASN A 226 -10.07 9.20 29.27
CA ASN A 226 -11.25 10.05 29.28
C ASN A 226 -12.12 9.73 28.04
N GLU A 227 -13.19 10.48 27.81
CA GLU A 227 -14.12 10.22 26.69
C GLU A 227 -13.47 10.33 25.30
N ARG A 228 -12.38 11.10 25.17
CA ARG A 228 -11.69 11.33 23.90
C ARG A 228 -10.47 10.46 23.71
N VAL A 229 -9.85 10.00 24.79
CA VAL A 229 -8.52 9.40 24.74
C VAL A 229 -8.44 8.22 25.70
N PHE A 230 -7.93 7.10 25.22
CA PHE A 230 -7.39 6.02 26.04
C PHE A 230 -5.96 5.72 25.62
N GLU A 231 -5.03 5.72 26.57
CA GLU A 231 -3.62 5.39 26.34
C GLU A 231 -3.05 4.49 27.43
N THR A 232 -2.30 3.47 27.01
CA THR A 232 -1.53 2.60 27.90
C THR A 232 -0.31 2.06 27.17
N ALA A 233 0.74 1.71 27.90
CA ALA A 233 1.84 0.92 27.36
C ALA A 233 1.59 -0.56 27.62
N PHE A 234 1.43 -1.33 26.56
CA PHE A 234 1.16 -2.76 26.57
C PHE A 234 2.43 -3.55 26.21
N ARG A 235 2.65 -4.67 26.90
CA ARG A 235 3.66 -5.67 26.54
C ARG A 235 3.15 -7.09 26.84
N ASN A 236 3.85 -8.07 26.29
CA ASN A 236 3.62 -9.49 26.52
C ASN A 236 4.95 -10.23 26.82
N ILE A 237 4.89 -11.44 27.38
CA ILE A 237 6.10 -12.26 27.63
C ILE A 237 6.63 -12.94 26.36
N GLU A 238 5.74 -13.28 25.42
CA GLU A 238 6.11 -13.87 24.14
C GLU A 238 6.28 -12.78 23.09
N SER A 239 7.41 -12.77 22.38
CA SER A 239 7.70 -11.77 21.35
C SER A 239 6.78 -11.95 20.14
N ARG A 240 6.48 -13.19 19.77
CA ARG A 240 5.66 -13.55 18.60
C ARG A 240 4.99 -14.90 18.80
N TYR A 241 3.73 -15.01 18.41
CA TYR A 241 2.98 -16.27 18.46
C TYR A 241 3.01 -17.00 17.11
N ALA A 242 2.80 -18.33 17.12
CA ALA A 242 2.75 -19.13 15.89
C ALA A 242 1.49 -18.82 15.06
N GLY A 243 0.37 -18.52 15.72
CA GLY A 243 -0.91 -18.19 15.11
C GLY A 243 -1.59 -17.00 15.80
N PRO A 244 -2.79 -16.61 15.33
CA PRO A 244 -3.55 -15.55 15.95
C PRO A 244 -3.85 -15.82 17.42
N LYS A 245 -3.54 -14.87 18.30
CA LYS A 245 -3.82 -14.96 19.73
C LYS A 245 -4.40 -13.63 20.23
N LYS A 246 -5.60 -13.67 20.82
CA LYS A 246 -6.21 -12.49 21.44
C LYS A 246 -5.45 -12.18 22.74
N LEU A 247 -4.98 -10.95 22.89
CA LEU A 247 -4.08 -10.55 23.98
C LEU A 247 -4.76 -9.62 24.98
N LEU A 248 -5.43 -8.59 24.51
CA LEU A 248 -6.02 -7.55 25.36
C LEU A 248 -7.46 -7.29 24.92
N VAL A 249 -8.37 -7.18 25.88
CA VAL A 249 -9.76 -6.77 25.65
C VAL A 249 -10.04 -5.55 26.50
N LEU A 250 -10.43 -4.46 25.86
CA LEU A 250 -10.88 -3.23 26.49
C LEU A 250 -12.39 -3.16 26.39
N HIS A 251 -13.07 -2.98 27.52
CA HIS A 251 -14.52 -2.92 27.59
C HIS A 251 -14.98 -1.47 27.76
N GLY A 252 -15.98 -1.10 26.97
CA GLY A 252 -16.70 0.16 27.12
C GLY A 252 -17.73 0.09 28.26
N THR A 253 -18.54 1.14 28.38
CA THR A 253 -19.57 1.26 29.42
C THR A 253 -20.72 0.25 29.30
N ASP A 254 -20.89 -0.38 28.13
CA ASP A 254 -21.87 -1.46 27.90
C ASP A 254 -21.15 -2.69 27.30
N SER A 255 -21.69 -3.86 27.62
CA SER A 255 -21.32 -5.20 27.14
C SER A 255 -21.16 -5.33 25.61
N LYS A 256 -21.82 -4.48 24.82
CA LYS A 256 -21.74 -4.46 23.35
C LYS A 256 -20.60 -3.59 22.80
N ARG A 257 -19.80 -2.96 23.66
CA ARG A 257 -18.69 -2.09 23.28
C ARG A 257 -17.38 -2.70 23.73
N LYS A 258 -16.63 -3.27 22.79
CA LYS A 258 -15.38 -3.98 23.07
C LYS A 258 -14.33 -3.65 22.04
N ILE A 259 -13.08 -3.55 22.48
CA ILE A 259 -11.92 -3.47 21.59
C ILE A 259 -10.98 -4.60 21.97
N SER A 260 -10.81 -5.57 21.07
CA SER A 260 -9.87 -6.67 21.23
C SER A 260 -8.60 -6.39 20.43
N PHE A 261 -7.44 -6.58 21.04
CA PHE A 261 -6.16 -6.62 20.36
C PHE A 261 -5.67 -8.06 20.21
N THR A 262 -5.41 -8.48 18.98
CA THR A 262 -5.00 -9.85 18.62
C THR A 262 -3.66 -9.81 17.92
N ALA A 263 -2.67 -10.56 18.43
CA ALA A 263 -1.43 -10.79 17.70
C ALA A 263 -1.70 -11.71 16.52
N MET A 264 -1.27 -11.33 15.32
CA MET A 264 -1.58 -12.03 14.07
C MET A 264 -0.54 -13.10 13.71
N GLY A 265 -0.07 -13.82 14.72
CA GLY A 265 0.88 -14.93 14.60
C GLY A 265 2.20 -14.56 13.92
N ALA A 266 2.62 -15.39 12.97
CA ALA A 266 3.90 -15.25 12.26
C ALA A 266 4.10 -13.89 11.56
N SER A 267 3.01 -13.16 11.23
CA SER A 267 3.12 -11.82 10.65
C SER A 267 3.75 -10.79 11.60
N GLY A 268 3.69 -11.02 12.92
CA GLY A 268 4.19 -10.11 13.95
C GLY A 268 3.45 -8.79 14.06
N ARG A 269 2.26 -8.69 13.45
CA ARG A 269 1.40 -7.53 13.53
C ARG A 269 0.34 -7.68 14.61
N LEU A 270 -0.19 -6.56 15.04
CA LEU A 270 -1.30 -6.51 15.98
C LEU A 270 -2.55 -6.06 15.22
N SER A 271 -3.66 -6.76 15.46
CA SER A 271 -4.96 -6.33 14.96
C SER A 271 -5.78 -5.75 16.09
N MET A 272 -6.44 -4.64 15.82
CA MET A 272 -7.54 -4.11 16.62
C MET A 272 -8.87 -4.57 16.01
N ILE A 273 -9.74 -5.14 16.82
CA ILE A 273 -11.13 -5.50 16.49
C ILE A 273 -12.01 -4.68 17.42
N ALA A 274 -12.74 -3.72 16.87
CA ALA A 274 -13.60 -2.82 17.62
C ALA A 274 -15.08 -3.15 17.33
N GLU A 275 -15.79 -3.56 18.36
CA GLU A 275 -17.22 -3.84 18.39
C GLU A 275 -17.93 -2.66 19.06
N ASN A 276 -18.91 -2.07 18.40
CA ASN A 276 -19.68 -0.96 18.94
C ASN A 276 -21.12 -1.01 18.45
N SER A 277 -22.05 -1.27 19.36
CA SER A 277 -23.50 -1.20 19.11
C SER A 277 -23.96 -2.03 17.88
N GLY A 278 -23.40 -3.24 17.73
CA GLY A 278 -23.75 -4.17 16.63
C GLY A 278 -22.90 -4.03 15.37
N GLU A 279 -22.00 -3.04 15.31
CA GLU A 279 -21.00 -2.93 14.25
C GLU A 279 -19.66 -3.52 14.70
N THR A 280 -19.00 -4.27 13.82
CA THR A 280 -17.61 -4.72 14.01
C THR A 280 -16.72 -4.09 12.95
N LYS A 281 -15.61 -3.48 13.38
CA LYS A 281 -14.59 -2.90 12.50
C LYS A 281 -13.22 -3.45 12.88
N THR A 282 -12.35 -3.66 11.90
CA THR A 282 -11.01 -4.21 12.13
C THR A 282 -9.94 -3.32 11.52
N LEU A 283 -8.79 -3.23 12.19
CA LEU A 283 -7.57 -2.59 11.71
C LEU A 283 -6.37 -3.46 12.07
N GLU A 284 -5.37 -3.50 11.19
CA GLU A 284 -4.10 -4.17 11.44
C GLU A 284 -2.97 -3.14 11.40
N THR A 285 -1.98 -3.27 12.28
CA THR A 285 -0.79 -2.41 12.28
C THR A 285 -0.04 -2.48 10.95
N SER A 286 0.57 -1.37 10.55
CA SER A 286 1.35 -1.30 9.31
C SER A 286 2.69 -2.05 9.44
N SER A 287 3.33 -1.94 10.59
CA SER A 287 4.61 -2.59 10.88
C SER A 287 4.43 -3.80 11.79
N SER A 288 5.33 -4.78 11.65
CA SER A 288 5.52 -5.84 12.65
C SER A 288 6.43 -5.33 13.77
N PHE A 289 6.24 -5.84 14.99
CA PHE A 289 7.01 -5.42 16.16
C PHE A 289 7.05 -6.54 17.21
N PRO A 290 8.11 -6.61 18.04
CA PRO A 290 8.20 -7.61 19.10
C PRO A 290 7.28 -7.24 20.27
N LEU A 291 6.38 -8.14 20.66
CA LEU A 291 5.44 -7.86 21.76
C LEU A 291 6.11 -7.82 23.15
N THR A 292 7.37 -8.27 23.24
CA THR A 292 8.18 -8.23 24.47
C THR A 292 8.65 -6.84 24.84
N GLU A 293 8.66 -5.91 23.89
CA GLU A 293 8.91 -4.50 24.17
C GLU A 293 7.59 -3.80 24.57
N PRO A 294 7.63 -2.84 25.51
CA PRO A 294 6.47 -2.03 25.81
C PRO A 294 6.17 -1.08 24.65
N HIS A 295 4.95 -1.17 24.13
CA HIS A 295 4.42 -0.31 23.07
C HIS A 295 3.22 0.49 23.57
N ARG A 296 3.21 1.79 23.28
CA ARG A 296 2.07 2.65 23.58
C ARG A 296 0.96 2.39 22.58
N ILE A 297 -0.19 1.98 23.11
CA ILE A 297 -1.46 1.94 22.39
C ILE A 297 -2.22 3.21 22.75
N THR A 298 -2.58 3.99 21.75
CA THR A 298 -3.45 5.17 21.89
C THR A 298 -4.69 4.98 21.03
N LEU A 299 -5.86 5.19 21.64
CA LEU A 299 -7.17 5.22 21.01
C LEU A 299 -7.72 6.64 21.12
N LEU A 300 -7.77 7.37 20.00
CA LEU A 300 -8.33 8.72 19.94
C LEU A 300 -9.73 8.67 19.35
N GLN A 301 -10.68 9.29 20.04
CA GLN A 301 -12.07 9.41 19.63
C GLN A 301 -12.35 10.83 19.17
N ASN A 302 -12.84 10.96 17.94
CA ASN A 302 -13.33 12.20 17.37
C ASN A 302 -14.77 12.01 16.90
N GLY A 303 -15.72 12.19 17.81
CA GLY A 303 -17.13 11.85 17.58
C GLY A 303 -17.29 10.36 17.26
N LYS A 304 -17.65 10.06 16.00
CA LYS A 304 -17.88 8.69 15.51
C LYS A 304 -16.62 7.98 15.02
N GLU A 305 -15.51 8.71 14.90
CA GLU A 305 -14.23 8.16 14.47
C GLU A 305 -13.43 7.65 15.67
N LEU A 306 -12.87 6.45 15.53
CA LEU A 306 -11.90 5.87 16.46
C LEU A 306 -10.58 5.65 15.70
N ILE A 307 -9.53 6.34 16.13
CA ILE A 307 -8.19 6.30 15.55
C ILE A 307 -7.29 5.46 16.46
N PHE A 308 -6.65 4.44 15.88
CA PHE A 308 -5.66 3.63 16.58
C PHE A 308 -4.26 4.12 16.24
N LYS A 309 -3.46 4.42 17.26
CA LYS A 309 -2.02 4.68 17.13
C LYS A 309 -1.20 3.66 17.92
N LEU A 310 -0.07 3.30 17.35
CA LEU A 310 0.99 2.50 17.98
C LEU A 310 2.23 3.37 18.07
N ASP A 311 2.71 3.65 19.29
CA ASP A 311 3.88 4.48 19.52
C ASP A 311 3.80 5.82 18.78
N ASP A 312 2.64 6.49 18.85
CA ASP A 312 2.30 7.76 18.18
C ASP A 312 2.01 7.70 16.68
N GLY A 313 2.47 6.65 15.97
CA GLY A 313 2.19 6.45 14.55
C GLY A 313 0.78 5.94 14.32
N VAL A 314 0.01 6.59 13.44
CA VAL A 314 -1.36 6.18 13.12
C VAL A 314 -1.35 4.84 12.40
N GLN A 315 -2.10 3.89 12.95
CA GLN A 315 -2.27 2.56 12.36
C GLN A 315 -3.54 2.51 11.51
N GLY A 316 -4.50 3.40 11.73
CA GLY A 316 -5.70 3.55 10.92
C GLY A 316 -6.83 4.17 11.71
N LYS A 317 -7.98 4.33 11.05
CA LYS A 317 -9.21 4.79 11.70
C LYS A 317 -10.39 3.94 11.27
N VAL A 318 -11.36 3.81 12.16
CA VAL A 318 -12.67 3.21 11.90
C VAL A 318 -13.76 4.22 12.24
N VAL A 319 -14.88 4.15 11.52
CA VAL A 319 -16.04 5.03 11.71
C VAL A 319 -17.25 4.18 12.07
N PHE A 320 -17.93 4.54 13.15
CA PHE A 320 -19.13 3.87 13.66
C PHE A 320 -20.38 4.74 13.48
N SER A 321 -21.56 4.17 13.66
CA SER A 321 -22.83 4.91 13.71
C SER A 321 -22.94 5.81 14.94
N VAL A 322 -22.32 5.41 16.06
CA VAL A 322 -22.26 6.13 17.34
C VAL A 322 -20.83 6.16 17.90
N PRO A 323 -20.46 7.14 18.74
CA PRO A 323 -19.17 7.16 19.45
C PRO A 323 -18.94 5.88 20.30
N PHE A 324 -17.69 5.49 20.51
CA PHE A 324 -17.37 4.32 21.34
C PHE A 324 -17.54 4.62 22.85
N GLY A 325 -17.09 5.81 23.30
CA GLY A 325 -17.21 6.26 24.69
C GLY A 325 -16.08 5.79 25.60
N ASN A 326 -16.31 5.81 26.91
CA ASN A 326 -15.28 5.50 27.91
C ASN A 326 -14.90 4.02 27.93
N ILE A 327 -13.61 3.74 28.08
CA ILE A 327 -13.09 2.41 28.41
C ILE A 327 -13.02 2.29 29.94
N VAL A 328 -13.76 1.33 30.48
CA VAL A 328 -13.97 1.18 31.93
C VAL A 328 -13.23 -0.01 32.52
N LYS A 329 -12.98 -1.06 31.73
CA LYS A 329 -12.34 -2.30 32.17
C LYS A 329 -11.36 -2.83 31.12
N ALA A 330 -10.31 -3.49 31.56
CA ALA A 330 -9.38 -4.23 30.70
C ALA A 330 -9.18 -5.66 31.19
N GLU A 331 -9.01 -6.58 30.24
CA GLU A 331 -8.72 -7.98 30.49
C GLU A 331 -7.57 -8.43 29.58
N GLY A 332 -6.63 -9.20 30.11
CA GLY A 332 -5.45 -9.70 29.41
C GLY A 332 -5.34 -11.21 29.43
N ALA A 333 -4.83 -11.77 28.33
CA ALA A 333 -4.34 -13.13 28.32
C ALA A 333 -3.09 -13.28 29.22
N GLU A 334 -2.71 -14.51 29.54
CA GLU A 334 -1.50 -14.76 30.32
C GLU A 334 -0.25 -14.11 29.70
N GLY A 335 0.54 -13.44 30.54
CA GLY A 335 1.77 -12.73 30.13
C GLY A 335 1.56 -11.29 29.69
N VAL A 336 0.31 -10.85 29.48
CA VAL A 336 0.01 -9.45 29.17
C VAL A 336 0.16 -8.57 30.40
N SER A 337 0.80 -7.42 30.24
CA SER A 337 0.85 -6.38 31.27
C SER A 337 0.65 -4.99 30.68
N LEU A 338 0.02 -4.13 31.48
CA LEU A 338 -0.19 -2.71 31.19
C LEU A 338 0.69 -1.86 32.11
N SER A 339 1.16 -0.74 31.57
CA SER A 339 1.98 0.22 32.29
C SER A 339 1.66 1.64 31.81
N ALA A 340 2.24 2.63 32.50
CA ALA A 340 1.99 4.03 32.18
C ALA A 340 2.46 4.36 30.76
N PRO A 341 1.65 5.04 29.94
CA PRO A 341 2.06 5.42 28.58
C PRO A 341 3.30 6.33 28.57
N SER A 342 3.57 7.06 29.66
CA SER A 342 4.78 7.87 29.84
C SER A 342 6.08 7.07 29.98
N ALA A 343 5.99 5.76 30.24
CA ALA A 343 7.16 4.87 30.27
C ALA A 343 7.72 4.59 28.86
N VAL A 344 6.94 4.88 27.82
CA VAL A 344 7.31 4.69 26.41
C VAL A 344 7.29 6.05 25.71
N PRO A 345 8.44 6.53 25.19
CA PRO A 345 9.75 5.89 25.17
C PRO A 345 10.51 5.92 26.50
N SER A 346 11.26 4.85 26.76
CA SER A 346 12.26 4.81 27.82
C SER A 346 13.32 5.91 27.65
N VAL A 347 14.02 6.24 28.74
CA VAL A 347 15.10 7.24 28.72
C VAL A 347 16.17 6.89 27.67
N LYS A 348 16.57 5.62 27.56
CA LYS A 348 17.54 5.15 26.57
C LYS A 348 17.04 5.30 25.13
N GLN A 349 15.76 4.97 24.87
CA GLN A 349 15.16 5.18 23.54
C GLN A 349 15.12 6.66 23.16
N ARG A 350 14.75 7.54 24.10
CA ARG A 350 14.80 9.00 23.88
C ARG A 350 16.20 9.47 23.53
N GLN A 351 17.20 9.04 24.30
CA GLN A 351 18.60 9.39 24.06
C GLN A 351 19.05 8.99 22.65
N ARG A 352 18.72 7.77 22.18
CA ARG A 352 19.09 7.33 20.82
C ARG A 352 18.42 8.12 19.69
N LEU A 353 17.21 8.64 19.91
CA LEU A 353 16.51 9.49 18.94
C LEU A 353 16.98 10.95 18.95
N SER A 354 17.62 11.40 20.04
CA SER A 354 18.11 12.77 20.22
C SER A 354 19.64 12.87 20.22
N ASP A 355 20.36 11.79 19.91
CA ASP A 355 21.82 11.76 19.93
C ASP A 355 22.41 12.57 18.77
N VAL A 356 23.02 13.70 19.11
CA VAL A 356 23.70 14.61 18.18
C VAL A 356 25.23 14.42 18.15
N SER A 357 25.73 13.33 18.77
CA SER A 357 27.15 13.01 18.73
C SER A 357 27.60 12.69 17.29
N VAL A 358 28.80 13.17 16.95
CA VAL A 358 29.44 12.93 15.64
C VAL A 358 30.74 12.20 15.89
N ARG A 359 30.88 11.01 15.30
CA ARG A 359 32.09 10.18 15.39
C ARG A 359 33.16 10.74 14.45
N LYS A 360 34.43 10.42 14.73
CA LYS A 360 35.55 10.86 13.88
C LYS A 360 35.37 10.44 12.42
N THR A 361 34.86 9.23 12.16
CA THR A 361 34.61 8.75 10.79
C THR A 361 33.49 9.51 10.07
N GLU A 362 32.63 10.22 10.79
CA GLU A 362 31.43 10.89 10.26
C GLU A 362 31.68 12.36 9.90
N GLN A 363 32.66 13.00 10.54
CA GLN A 363 33.00 14.41 10.29
C GLN A 363 33.19 14.73 8.80
N PRO A 364 34.03 14.01 8.03
CA PRO A 364 34.17 14.28 6.60
C PRO A 364 32.96 13.83 5.76
N LEU A 365 32.10 12.95 6.27
CA LEU A 365 30.93 12.45 5.54
C LEU A 365 29.74 13.42 5.60
N TRP A 366 29.70 14.27 6.64
CA TRP A 366 28.60 15.19 6.94
C TRP A 366 28.98 16.66 6.81
N ASP A 367 30.19 16.94 6.31
CA ASP A 367 30.55 18.27 5.86
C ASP A 367 29.57 18.74 4.75
N LEU A 368 29.17 20.00 4.81
CA LEU A 368 28.25 20.63 3.86
C LEU A 368 28.97 21.66 2.98
N ALA A 369 30.30 21.72 3.03
CA ALA A 369 31.11 22.62 2.22
C ALA A 369 31.00 22.33 0.71
N ASP A 370 30.90 21.05 0.32
CA ASP A 370 30.72 20.60 -1.06
C ASP A 370 29.28 20.18 -1.39
N ALA A 371 28.36 20.31 -0.43
CA ALA A 371 26.97 19.92 -0.60
C ALA A 371 26.28 20.78 -1.67
N ALA A 372 25.50 20.12 -2.53
CA ALA A 372 24.70 20.80 -3.54
C ALA A 372 23.78 21.86 -2.89
N ARG A 373 23.74 23.05 -3.50
CA ARG A 373 22.90 24.18 -3.08
C ARG A 373 21.82 24.42 -4.13
N ALA A 374 20.64 24.82 -3.68
CA ALA A 374 19.53 25.19 -4.55
C ALA A 374 19.01 26.59 -4.20
N GLY A 375 18.77 27.41 -5.22
CA GLY A 375 18.07 28.69 -5.15
C GLY A 375 16.84 28.61 -6.04
N ASN A 376 15.77 28.01 -5.53
CA ASN A 376 14.55 27.72 -6.29
C ASN A 376 13.54 28.84 -6.06
N GLY A 377 13.51 29.83 -6.96
CA GLY A 377 12.73 31.05 -6.77
C GLY A 377 13.23 31.80 -5.53
N ILE A 378 12.39 31.89 -4.50
CA ILE A 378 12.75 32.53 -3.22
C ILE A 378 13.15 31.53 -2.12
N ARG A 379 13.09 30.23 -2.42
CA ARG A 379 13.52 29.16 -1.49
C ARG A 379 15.01 28.93 -1.65
N LYS A 380 15.70 28.72 -0.54
CA LYS A 380 17.14 28.36 -0.52
C LYS A 380 17.30 27.03 0.16
N GLY A 381 18.20 26.17 -0.34
CA GLY A 381 18.42 24.87 0.28
C GLY A 381 19.83 24.34 0.14
N VAL A 382 20.19 23.45 1.06
CA VAL A 382 21.39 22.63 1.04
C VAL A 382 21.01 21.16 1.08
N CYS A 383 21.69 20.35 0.27
CA CYS A 383 21.44 18.93 0.20
C CYS A 383 22.07 18.21 1.40
N LEU A 384 21.31 17.30 2.02
CA LEU A 384 21.76 16.40 3.09
C LEU A 384 22.02 14.98 2.57
N ASN A 385 22.24 14.82 1.26
CA ASN A 385 22.66 13.56 0.68
C ASN A 385 24.08 13.17 1.13
N GLY A 386 24.46 11.92 0.91
CA GLY A 386 25.74 11.35 1.33
C GLY A 386 25.55 10.13 2.23
N TYR A 387 26.57 9.77 3.01
CA TYR A 387 26.48 8.60 3.88
C TYR A 387 25.71 8.91 5.16
N TRP A 388 24.63 8.18 5.41
CA TRP A 388 23.85 8.23 6.65
C TRP A 388 24.15 6.99 7.49
N ARG A 389 23.97 7.10 8.81
CA ARG A 389 23.94 5.93 9.68
C ARG A 389 22.75 5.05 9.28
N VAL A 390 22.92 3.74 9.27
CA VAL A 390 21.85 2.77 8.97
C VAL A 390 21.91 1.53 9.87
N ILE A 391 20.74 1.08 10.33
CA ILE A 391 20.53 -0.24 10.95
C ILE A 391 19.35 -0.94 10.26
N PRO A 392 19.62 -1.94 9.41
CA PRO A 392 18.58 -2.83 8.86
C PRO A 392 17.97 -3.70 9.97
N VAL A 393 16.64 -3.76 10.02
CA VAL A 393 15.87 -4.51 11.01
C VAL A 393 14.76 -5.32 10.34
N ASP A 394 14.21 -6.29 11.07
CA ASP A 394 13.04 -7.06 10.61
C ASP A 394 11.73 -6.48 11.14
N ASP A 395 11.78 -5.85 12.31
CA ASP A 395 10.64 -5.36 13.06
C ASP A 395 10.85 -3.90 13.49
N TYR A 396 9.74 -3.18 13.65
CA TYR A 396 9.69 -1.87 14.27
C TYR A 396 9.95 -1.97 15.79
N SER A 397 10.65 -0.98 16.33
CA SER A 397 10.87 -0.71 17.76
C SER A 397 10.73 0.80 17.96
N TYR A 398 10.52 1.33 19.17
CA TYR A 398 10.24 2.76 19.33
C TYR A 398 11.35 3.68 18.79
N ALA A 399 12.60 3.25 18.94
CA ALA A 399 13.82 3.95 18.55
C ALA A 399 14.76 2.97 17.86
N PRO A 400 15.82 3.45 17.15
CA PRO A 400 16.86 2.56 16.64
C PRO A 400 17.34 1.59 17.73
N PRO A 401 17.51 0.30 17.42
CA PRO A 401 17.98 -0.68 18.41
C PRO A 401 19.39 -0.35 18.87
N GLU A 402 19.78 -0.89 20.03
CA GLU A 402 21.15 -0.76 20.52
C GLU A 402 22.12 -1.53 19.62
N GLY A 403 23.33 -0.99 19.46
CA GLY A 403 24.39 -1.62 18.67
C GLY A 403 25.13 -0.63 17.78
N GLU A 404 25.95 -1.18 16.89
CA GLU A 404 26.75 -0.40 15.96
C GLU A 404 25.96 -0.02 14.70
N TRP A 405 25.98 1.27 14.38
CA TRP A 405 25.55 1.79 13.09
C TRP A 405 26.47 1.31 11.96
N GLY A 406 25.87 0.96 10.82
CA GLY A 406 26.56 0.98 9.54
C GLY A 406 26.37 2.31 8.83
N TYR A 407 26.95 2.43 7.64
CA TYR A 407 26.87 3.63 6.81
C TYR A 407 26.41 3.28 5.39
N MET A 408 25.49 4.06 4.85
CA MET A 408 24.94 3.88 3.50
C MET A 408 24.67 5.23 2.86
N ARG A 409 24.87 5.32 1.55
CA ARG A 409 24.44 6.48 0.76
C ARG A 409 22.93 6.68 0.79
N VAL A 410 22.51 7.91 1.02
CA VAL A 410 21.17 8.46 0.79
C VAL A 410 21.31 9.57 -0.27
N PRO A 411 20.53 9.55 -1.37
CA PRO A 411 19.47 8.61 -1.68
C PRO A 411 19.97 7.19 -1.93
N GLY A 412 19.13 6.20 -1.60
CA GLY A 412 19.45 4.79 -1.82
C GLY A 412 18.68 3.83 -0.92
N SER A 413 18.93 2.54 -1.12
CA SER A 413 18.30 1.46 -0.34
C SER A 413 19.26 0.34 -0.01
N PHE A 414 19.28 -0.09 1.25
CA PHE A 414 20.14 -1.20 1.68
C PHE A 414 19.72 -2.55 1.12
N ARG A 415 18.50 -2.68 0.60
CA ARG A 415 18.07 -3.91 -0.04
C ARG A 415 18.55 -4.04 -1.46
N SER A 416 18.95 -2.95 -2.09
CA SER A 416 19.39 -2.95 -3.47
C SER A 416 20.80 -3.51 -3.59
N PRO A 417 21.08 -4.39 -4.56
CA PRO A 417 22.43 -4.90 -4.76
C PRO A 417 23.42 -3.80 -5.19
N LEU A 418 22.91 -2.64 -5.63
CA LEU A 418 23.71 -1.50 -6.08
C LEU A 418 24.25 -0.64 -4.93
N PHE A 419 23.67 -0.77 -3.74
CA PHE A 419 24.06 0.02 -2.57
C PHE A 419 24.67 -0.89 -1.51
N GLN A 420 25.88 -0.54 -1.07
CA GLN A 420 26.57 -1.25 0.01
C GLN A 420 26.33 -0.56 1.35
N ILE A 421 26.26 -1.36 2.40
CA ILE A 421 26.46 -0.89 3.77
C ILE A 421 27.94 -1.01 4.10
N TYR A 422 28.47 0.00 4.78
CA TYR A 422 29.83 0.05 5.28
C TYR A 422 29.85 0.03 6.80
N ARG A 423 30.93 -0.47 7.38
CA ARG A 423 31.23 -0.42 8.82
C ARG A 423 32.46 0.44 9.06
N ASP A 424 32.50 1.13 10.18
CA ASP A 424 33.71 1.79 10.63
C ASP A 424 34.76 0.74 11.03
N ASN A 425 35.99 0.94 10.57
CA ASN A 425 37.15 0.16 10.95
C ASN A 425 38.31 1.15 11.15
N ASN A 426 38.41 1.68 12.38
CA ASN A 426 39.42 2.66 12.79
C ASN A 426 39.43 3.93 11.94
N GLY A 427 38.25 4.52 11.68
CA GLY A 427 38.08 5.75 10.91
C GLY A 427 38.05 5.55 9.39
N LYS A 428 38.02 4.29 8.91
CA LYS A 428 37.87 3.95 7.50
C LYS A 428 36.63 3.10 7.29
N LEU A 429 35.79 3.48 6.33
CA LEU A 429 34.62 2.71 5.93
C LEU A 429 35.02 1.46 5.14
N LYS A 430 34.68 0.27 5.66
CA LYS A 430 34.85 -1.02 4.96
C LYS A 430 33.49 -1.60 4.60
N SER A 431 33.37 -2.14 3.39
CA SER A 431 32.15 -2.80 2.93
C SER A 431 31.78 -3.97 3.86
N ALA A 432 30.49 -4.08 4.19
CA ALA A 432 29.93 -5.21 4.90
C ALA A 432 29.55 -6.38 3.95
N ASN A 433 29.86 -6.26 2.65
CA ASN A 433 29.64 -7.27 1.61
C ASN A 433 28.22 -7.86 1.61
N GLY A 434 27.22 -6.98 1.63
CA GLY A 434 25.80 -7.37 1.63
C GLY A 434 25.31 -8.08 2.92
N LYS A 435 26.10 -8.10 3.98
CA LYS A 435 25.76 -8.75 5.25
C LYS A 435 25.55 -7.75 6.40
N TRP A 436 24.61 -8.07 7.29
CA TRP A 436 24.39 -7.39 8.56
C TRP A 436 24.38 -8.43 9.68
N ASN A 437 25.36 -8.34 10.58
CA ASN A 437 25.56 -9.31 11.67
C ASN A 437 25.55 -10.77 11.18
N GLY A 438 26.30 -11.03 10.10
CA GLY A 438 26.43 -12.36 9.48
C GLY A 438 25.26 -12.80 8.57
N LYS A 439 24.15 -12.07 8.52
CA LYS A 439 22.95 -12.40 7.73
C LYS A 439 22.83 -11.52 6.48
N SER A 440 22.20 -12.03 5.42
CA SER A 440 21.92 -11.24 4.20
C SER A 440 21.04 -10.03 4.52
N ILE A 441 21.42 -8.86 4.01
CA ILE A 441 20.66 -7.61 4.15
C ILE A 441 19.39 -7.63 3.28
N ALA A 442 19.42 -8.33 2.14
CA ALA A 442 18.31 -8.35 1.18
C ALA A 442 16.97 -8.82 1.80
N LYS A 443 17.03 -9.65 2.86
CA LYS A 443 15.86 -10.18 3.57
C LYS A 443 15.26 -9.25 4.62
N LYS A 444 15.91 -8.13 4.94
CA LYS A 444 15.46 -7.19 5.97
C LYS A 444 14.24 -6.40 5.51
N GLN A 445 13.22 -6.31 6.36
CA GLN A 445 11.93 -5.69 5.98
C GLN A 445 11.88 -4.19 6.26
N ALA A 446 12.73 -3.69 7.16
CA ALA A 446 12.72 -2.32 7.61
C ALA A 446 14.12 -1.80 7.91
N GLY A 447 14.27 -0.49 8.07
CA GLY A 447 15.54 0.08 8.49
C GLY A 447 15.40 1.43 9.16
N TRP A 448 16.31 1.65 10.10
CA TRP A 448 16.55 2.93 10.73
C TRP A 448 17.68 3.65 10.02
N TYR A 449 17.49 4.93 9.74
CA TYR A 449 18.48 5.83 9.17
C TYR A 449 18.66 7.03 10.10
N GLN A 450 19.88 7.53 10.25
CA GLN A 450 20.16 8.70 11.09
C GLN A 450 21.26 9.58 10.51
N ARG A 451 21.07 10.89 10.57
CA ARG A 451 22.10 11.88 10.19
C ARG A 451 22.09 13.07 11.13
N VAL A 452 23.28 13.46 11.58
CA VAL A 452 23.49 14.72 12.29
C VAL A 452 23.79 15.82 11.27
N PHE A 453 23.27 17.02 11.49
CA PHE A 453 23.53 18.18 10.65
C PHE A 453 23.50 19.47 11.47
N GLU A 454 24.13 20.51 10.95
CA GLU A 454 24.01 21.88 11.45
C GLU A 454 23.34 22.74 10.37
N VAL A 455 22.61 23.77 10.78
CA VAL A 455 22.03 24.73 9.82
C VAL A 455 23.16 25.62 9.30
N PRO A 456 23.48 25.65 8.00
CA PRO A 456 24.54 26.50 7.48
C PRO A 456 24.24 28.00 7.62
N ALA A 457 25.28 28.83 7.70
CA ALA A 457 25.16 30.26 7.95
C ALA A 457 24.21 30.98 6.97
N ASP A 458 24.22 30.58 5.70
CA ASP A 458 23.36 31.13 4.63
C ASP A 458 21.86 30.80 4.80
N LEU A 459 21.51 29.82 5.65
CA LEU A 459 20.14 29.42 5.95
C LEU A 459 19.70 29.78 7.38
N LYS A 460 20.61 30.22 8.25
CA LYS A 460 20.32 30.52 9.68
C LYS A 460 19.40 31.72 9.86
N ASN A 461 19.56 32.75 9.03
CA ASN A 461 18.95 34.06 9.26
C ASN A 461 17.57 34.17 8.64
N GLY A 462 16.56 34.51 9.47
CA GLY A 462 15.18 34.72 9.04
C GLY A 462 14.50 33.45 8.49
N GLY A 463 13.26 33.63 8.03
CA GLY A 463 12.46 32.59 7.39
C GLY A 463 12.15 31.37 8.26
N ARG A 464 11.62 30.35 7.60
CA ARG A 464 11.19 29.06 8.15
C ARG A 464 12.08 27.95 7.61
N ILE A 465 12.38 26.96 8.44
CA ILE A 465 13.25 25.84 8.08
C ILE A 465 12.41 24.60 7.82
N TYR A 466 12.70 23.92 6.71
CA TYR A 466 12.01 22.71 6.28
C TYR A 466 13.00 21.56 6.06
N LEU A 467 12.57 20.35 6.41
CA LEU A 467 13.16 19.12 5.90
C LEU A 467 12.33 18.63 4.72
N ASN A 468 12.96 18.57 3.55
CA ASN A 468 12.34 18.16 2.30
C ASN A 468 12.88 16.80 1.88
N PHE A 469 12.02 15.78 1.94
CA PHE A 469 12.28 14.44 1.42
C PHE A 469 11.64 14.32 0.04
N ALA A 470 12.45 14.05 -0.99
CA ALA A 470 11.95 13.83 -2.35
C ALA A 470 11.09 12.56 -2.44
N ASN A 471 11.44 11.52 -1.69
CA ASN A 471 10.66 10.29 -1.60
C ASN A 471 10.94 9.53 -0.30
N LEU A 472 9.91 9.25 0.50
CA LEU A 472 9.99 8.26 1.58
C LEU A 472 9.34 6.95 1.09
N ASN A 473 10.14 6.12 0.42
CA ASN A 473 9.66 4.94 -0.27
C ASN A 473 9.58 3.72 0.66
N GLY A 474 8.42 3.51 1.26
CA GLY A 474 8.09 2.36 2.10
C GLY A 474 6.58 2.15 2.20
N ASP A 475 6.13 1.04 2.78
CA ASP A 475 4.71 0.83 3.08
C ASP A 475 4.28 1.74 4.24
N ALA A 476 5.14 1.93 5.23
CA ALA A 476 4.98 2.92 6.29
C ALA A 476 6.34 3.46 6.77
N GLY A 477 6.29 4.52 7.57
CA GLY A 477 7.50 5.09 8.13
C GLY A 477 7.24 6.25 9.08
N ARG A 478 8.32 6.69 9.73
CA ARG A 478 8.33 7.72 10.76
C ARG A 478 9.57 8.58 10.62
N VAL A 479 9.43 9.88 10.84
CA VAL A 479 10.53 10.85 10.85
C VAL A 479 10.57 11.53 12.20
N TYR A 480 11.75 11.56 12.80
CA TYR A 480 12.04 12.21 14.06
C TYR A 480 13.10 13.29 13.86
N LEU A 481 12.95 14.40 14.58
CA LEU A 481 13.96 15.45 14.69
C LEU A 481 14.22 15.70 16.17
N ASN A 482 15.48 15.62 16.59
CA ASN A 482 15.91 15.90 17.96
C ASN A 482 15.07 15.15 19.02
N GLY A 483 14.77 13.87 18.79
CA GLY A 483 13.97 13.04 19.68
C GLY A 483 12.44 13.14 19.49
N LYS A 484 11.92 14.12 18.77
CA LYS A 484 10.48 14.30 18.55
C LYS A 484 10.03 13.75 17.20
N MET A 485 8.97 12.94 17.18
CA MET A 485 8.33 12.53 15.92
C MET A 485 7.69 13.75 15.25
N ILE A 486 8.10 14.06 14.03
CA ILE A 486 7.60 15.18 13.23
C ILE A 486 6.71 14.73 12.08
N HIS A 487 6.81 13.46 11.67
CA HIS A 487 5.99 12.91 10.61
C HIS A 487 5.85 11.40 10.73
N GLU A 488 4.73 10.88 10.25
CA GLU A 488 4.46 9.46 10.05
C GLU A 488 3.65 9.29 8.76
N PHE A 489 3.78 8.14 8.11
CA PHE A 489 3.00 7.82 6.93
C PHE A 489 2.69 6.33 6.85
N ARG A 490 1.58 6.03 6.17
CA ARG A 490 1.15 4.71 5.75
C ARG A 490 0.61 4.81 4.31
N GLN A 491 1.08 3.94 3.42
CA GLN A 491 0.72 3.92 2.00
C GLN A 491 -0.15 2.70 1.68
N ASP A 492 -1.47 2.85 1.86
CA ASP A 492 -2.44 1.76 1.58
C ASP A 492 -2.90 1.71 0.11
N PHE A 493 -2.59 2.73 -0.69
CA PHE A 493 -2.97 2.75 -2.11
C PHE A 493 -2.23 1.65 -2.87
N LYS A 494 -2.94 0.76 -3.58
CA LYS A 494 -2.33 -0.41 -4.23
C LYS A 494 -1.20 -0.04 -5.20
N SER A 495 -1.31 1.14 -5.82
CA SER A 495 -0.35 1.69 -6.77
C SER A 495 0.43 2.89 -6.20
N PHE A 496 0.64 2.97 -4.88
CA PHE A 496 1.35 4.10 -4.24
C PHE A 496 2.74 4.35 -4.84
N MET A 497 3.39 3.30 -5.34
CA MET A 497 4.70 3.35 -6.00
C MET A 497 4.69 4.09 -7.35
N THR A 498 3.55 4.52 -7.85
CA THR A 498 3.46 5.33 -9.09
C THR A 498 3.71 6.81 -8.86
N THR A 499 3.65 7.29 -7.61
CA THR A 499 3.91 8.70 -7.27
C THR A 499 4.76 8.82 -6.00
N PRO A 500 5.90 9.54 -6.03
CA PRO A 500 6.80 9.61 -4.90
C PRO A 500 6.11 10.11 -3.63
N ASN A 501 6.42 9.51 -2.49
CA ASN A 501 5.93 9.98 -1.19
C ASN A 501 6.77 11.16 -0.70
N SER A 502 6.72 12.27 -1.44
CA SER A 502 7.45 13.49 -1.10
C SER A 502 6.86 14.15 0.14
N LYS A 503 7.73 14.70 1.00
CA LYS A 503 7.33 15.37 2.24
C LYS A 503 8.19 16.60 2.50
N ARG A 504 7.53 17.76 2.61
CA ARG A 504 8.09 19.04 3.05
C ARG A 504 7.61 19.31 4.46
N LEU A 505 8.49 19.16 5.44
CA LEU A 505 8.16 19.20 6.86
C LEU A 505 8.68 20.48 7.49
N ASP A 506 7.79 21.32 8.01
CA ASP A 506 8.19 22.52 8.75
C ASP A 506 8.78 22.12 10.11
N VAL A 507 10.06 22.42 10.30
CA VAL A 507 10.81 22.10 11.51
C VAL A 507 11.28 23.34 12.25
N THR A 508 10.76 24.51 11.88
CA THR A 508 11.22 25.82 12.39
C THR A 508 11.23 25.89 13.91
N ALA A 509 10.21 25.32 14.56
CA ALA A 509 10.07 25.34 16.02
C ALA A 509 10.90 24.28 16.76
N LEU A 510 11.53 23.34 16.04
CA LEU A 510 12.21 22.18 16.62
C LEU A 510 13.71 22.12 16.28
N VAL A 511 14.13 22.81 15.23
CA VAL A 511 15.52 22.88 14.81
C VAL A 511 16.33 23.79 15.74
N ASN A 512 17.47 23.29 16.21
CA ASN A 512 18.49 24.11 16.83
C ASN A 512 19.28 24.84 15.73
N ARG A 513 18.95 26.10 15.46
CA ARG A 513 19.60 26.89 14.39
C ARG A 513 21.08 27.15 14.62
N ASN A 514 21.51 27.17 15.88
CA ASN A 514 22.87 27.54 16.28
C ASN A 514 23.69 26.33 16.78
N GLY A 515 23.22 25.12 16.53
CA GLY A 515 23.92 23.91 16.93
C GLY A 515 23.51 22.70 16.12
N ARG A 516 23.88 21.53 16.63
CA ARG A 516 23.61 20.26 15.97
C ARG A 516 22.16 19.84 16.12
N ASN A 517 21.71 19.15 15.08
CA ASN A 517 20.41 18.52 14.98
C ASN A 517 20.61 17.08 14.52
N VAL A 518 19.69 16.19 14.90
CA VAL A 518 19.67 14.82 14.39
C VAL A 518 18.32 14.51 13.78
N VAL A 519 18.33 14.10 12.51
CA VAL A 519 17.17 13.53 11.84
C VAL A 519 17.29 12.00 11.89
N THR A 520 16.23 11.34 12.33
CA THR A 520 16.14 9.88 12.37
C THR A 520 14.90 9.44 11.59
N VAL A 521 15.04 8.47 10.70
CA VAL A 521 13.98 7.98 9.83
C VAL A 521 13.84 6.47 10.01
N PHE A 522 12.63 5.99 10.28
CA PHE A 522 12.26 4.59 10.14
C PHE A 522 11.42 4.43 8.89
N ILE A 523 11.73 3.43 8.06
CA ILE A 523 10.88 3.01 6.95
C ILE A 523 10.80 1.48 6.94
N ASP A 524 9.62 0.96 6.63
CA ASP A 524 9.40 -0.47 6.40
C ASP A 524 8.75 -0.72 5.03
N ARG A 525 8.94 -1.93 4.51
CA ARG A 525 8.26 -2.42 3.31
C ARG A 525 8.31 -3.93 3.27
N ARG A 526 7.16 -4.56 3.13
CA ARG A 526 7.05 -6.02 3.03
C ARG A 526 7.70 -6.54 1.77
N ILE A 527 8.25 -7.75 1.87
CA ILE A 527 8.69 -8.56 0.73
C ILE A 527 7.43 -9.00 -0.03
N VAL A 528 7.34 -8.66 -1.31
CA VAL A 528 6.14 -8.85 -2.13
C VAL A 528 6.34 -9.84 -3.28
N SER A 529 7.58 -10.32 -3.48
CA SER A 529 7.94 -11.33 -4.48
C SER A 529 9.20 -12.10 -4.07
N MET A 530 9.13 -13.42 -4.17
CA MET A 530 10.23 -14.34 -3.88
C MET A 530 10.64 -15.10 -5.15
N TRP A 531 11.94 -15.31 -5.35
CA TRP A 531 12.53 -16.16 -6.36
C TRP A 531 13.52 -17.12 -5.70
N ARG A 532 13.29 -18.43 -5.83
CA ARG A 532 14.11 -19.50 -5.21
C ARG A 532 14.37 -19.35 -3.70
N GLY A 533 13.40 -18.82 -2.96
CA GLY A 533 13.52 -18.65 -1.50
C GLY A 533 14.27 -17.39 -1.05
N GLU A 534 14.66 -16.54 -2.00
CA GLU A 534 15.20 -15.20 -1.78
C GLU A 534 14.23 -14.15 -2.33
N PRO A 535 14.24 -12.90 -1.82
CA PRO A 535 13.53 -11.80 -2.47
C PRO A 535 13.92 -11.73 -3.95
N SER A 536 12.94 -11.62 -4.85
CA SER A 536 13.21 -11.46 -6.29
C SER A 536 14.04 -10.20 -6.53
N ILE A 537 14.86 -10.13 -7.58
CA ILE A 537 15.56 -8.89 -7.94
C ILE A 537 14.58 -7.72 -8.14
N GLY A 538 13.38 -8.00 -8.67
CA GLY A 538 12.27 -7.04 -8.77
C GLY A 538 11.54 -6.75 -7.45
N ASP A 539 11.90 -7.43 -6.36
CA ASP A 539 11.47 -7.16 -4.97
C ASP A 539 12.52 -6.38 -4.17
N HIS A 540 13.76 -6.29 -4.67
CA HIS A 540 14.79 -5.41 -4.09
C HIS A 540 14.39 -3.94 -4.20
N SER A 541 13.43 -3.66 -5.07
CA SER A 541 12.64 -2.45 -5.24
C SER A 541 12.14 -1.77 -3.97
N GLU A 542 12.54 -0.54 -3.76
CA GLU A 542 13.66 -0.28 -2.86
C GLU A 542 13.07 0.37 -1.62
N LEU A 543 13.37 -0.18 -0.44
CA LEU A 543 13.08 0.52 0.81
C LEU A 543 14.06 1.69 0.90
N ALA A 544 13.66 2.85 0.40
CA ALA A 544 14.58 3.92 0.04
C ALA A 544 14.17 5.25 0.66
N ILE A 545 15.18 6.04 0.96
CA ILE A 545 15.06 7.48 1.17
C ILE A 545 15.58 8.13 -0.11
N GLY A 546 14.78 9.00 -0.72
CA GLY A 546 15.19 9.85 -1.84
C GLY A 546 16.05 11.03 -1.37
N ASP A 547 16.26 12.01 -2.23
CA ASP A 547 17.02 13.20 -1.86
C ASP A 547 16.44 13.89 -0.63
N VAL A 548 17.33 14.35 0.25
CA VAL A 548 16.96 15.08 1.46
C VAL A 548 17.57 16.47 1.40
N TRP A 549 16.75 17.50 1.59
CA TRP A 549 17.20 18.89 1.58
C TRP A 549 16.79 19.58 2.87
N LEU A 550 17.72 20.39 3.40
CA LEU A 550 17.41 21.41 4.40
C LEU A 550 17.12 22.70 3.66
N GLU A 551 15.90 23.21 3.78
CA GLU A 551 15.43 24.38 3.04
C GLU A 551 15.07 25.52 3.99
N ASN A 552 15.35 26.75 3.58
CA ASN A 552 14.82 27.99 4.14
C ASN A 552 13.81 28.60 3.15
N ALA A 553 12.63 28.97 3.65
CA ALA A 553 11.63 29.70 2.89
C ALA A 553 10.98 30.80 3.76
N PRO A 554 10.50 31.91 3.18
CA PRO A 554 10.11 33.07 3.97
C PRO A 554 8.76 32.95 4.69
N SER A 555 7.83 32.13 4.18
CA SER A 555 6.44 32.09 4.62
C SER A 555 5.97 30.70 5.07
N ALA A 556 5.01 30.66 6.00
CA ALA A 556 4.30 29.44 6.39
C ALA A 556 3.23 29.02 5.37
N VAL A 557 2.72 29.99 4.60
CA VAL A 557 1.86 29.76 3.43
C VAL A 557 2.75 29.55 2.22
N SER A 558 2.56 28.44 1.50
CA SER A 558 3.43 28.04 0.39
C SER A 558 2.66 27.36 -0.74
N LEU A 559 3.27 27.29 -1.91
CA LEU A 559 2.83 26.47 -3.04
C LEU A 559 3.30 25.03 -2.82
N LYS A 560 2.34 24.10 -2.86
CA LYS A 560 2.60 22.66 -2.82
C LYS A 560 2.88 22.11 -4.22
N ASN A 561 2.14 22.58 -5.22
CA ASN A 561 2.28 22.16 -6.61
C ASN A 561 1.65 23.20 -7.56
N ALA A 562 2.07 23.22 -8.82
CA ALA A 562 1.36 23.90 -9.89
C ALA A 562 1.47 23.11 -11.22
N VAL A 563 0.38 23.10 -12.00
CA VAL A 563 0.32 22.46 -13.33
C VAL A 563 -0.24 23.42 -14.36
N ALA A 564 0.33 23.41 -15.57
CA ALA A 564 -0.20 24.11 -16.74
C ALA A 564 -0.55 23.12 -17.86
N SER A 565 -1.83 23.07 -18.26
CA SER A 565 -2.33 22.21 -19.34
C SER A 565 -2.69 23.08 -20.56
N PRO A 566 -1.87 23.07 -21.64
CA PRO A 566 -2.14 23.85 -22.85
C PRO A 566 -3.20 23.19 -23.74
N SER A 567 -3.89 23.98 -24.55
CA SER A 567 -4.66 23.52 -25.71
C SER A 567 -4.34 24.38 -26.93
N PHE A 568 -3.80 23.72 -27.95
CA PHE A 568 -3.55 24.28 -29.27
C PHE A 568 -4.86 24.64 -29.97
N ARG A 569 -5.82 23.72 -29.99
CA ARG A 569 -7.11 23.91 -30.69
C ARG A 569 -7.93 25.05 -30.08
N ARG A 570 -7.91 25.17 -28.75
CA ARG A 570 -8.66 26.21 -28.02
C ARG A 570 -7.85 27.50 -27.78
N LYS A 571 -6.56 27.53 -28.14
CA LYS A 571 -5.65 28.67 -27.96
C LYS A 571 -5.65 29.22 -26.54
N ASN A 572 -5.59 28.31 -25.57
CA ASN A 572 -5.63 28.64 -24.14
C ASN A 572 -4.72 27.72 -23.33
N VAL A 573 -4.51 28.11 -22.07
CA VAL A 573 -3.83 27.29 -21.06
C VAL A 573 -4.68 27.26 -19.80
N ARG A 574 -4.91 26.06 -19.27
CA ARG A 574 -5.54 25.86 -17.96
C ARG A 574 -4.44 25.80 -16.91
N LEU A 575 -4.50 26.69 -15.93
CA LEU A 575 -3.51 26.85 -14.87
C LEU A 575 -4.10 26.37 -13.55
N ARG A 576 -3.31 25.59 -12.82
CA ARG A 576 -3.69 24.95 -11.56
C ARG A 576 -2.58 25.20 -10.55
N ALA A 577 -2.91 25.69 -9.36
CA ALA A 577 -1.98 25.83 -8.24
C ALA A 577 -2.61 25.33 -6.94
N ARG A 578 -1.87 24.52 -6.20
CA ARG A 578 -2.26 24.06 -4.87
C ARG A 578 -1.45 24.80 -3.82
N ILE A 579 -2.15 25.48 -2.92
CA ILE A 579 -1.58 26.26 -1.82
C ILE A 579 -1.73 25.44 -0.54
N GLN A 580 -0.67 25.43 0.27
CA GLN A 580 -0.63 24.89 1.62
C GLN A 580 -0.56 26.07 2.62
N ASN A 581 -1.46 26.07 3.60
CA ASN A 581 -1.64 27.13 4.58
C ASN A 581 -1.85 26.54 5.98
N LEU A 582 -0.80 25.91 6.51
CA LEU A 582 -0.84 25.27 7.84
C LEU A 582 -0.90 26.30 8.99
N SER A 583 -0.61 27.58 8.73
CA SER A 583 -0.74 28.67 9.70
C SER A 583 -2.17 29.21 9.83
N GLY A 584 -3.10 28.80 8.97
CA GLY A 584 -4.50 29.25 9.01
C GLY A 584 -4.67 30.73 8.63
N GLU A 585 -3.75 31.30 7.86
CA GLU A 585 -3.77 32.71 7.47
C GLU A 585 -4.95 33.01 6.55
N LYS A 586 -5.54 34.20 6.71
CA LYS A 586 -6.65 34.69 5.88
C LYS A 586 -6.30 35.97 5.14
N GLY A 587 -6.99 36.23 4.03
CA GLY A 587 -6.99 37.51 3.31
C GLY A 587 -6.46 37.43 1.88
N ARG A 588 -6.38 38.58 1.21
CA ARG A 588 -6.04 38.67 -0.22
C ARG A 588 -4.61 38.22 -0.50
N ALA A 589 -4.46 37.46 -1.57
CA ALA A 589 -3.19 37.03 -2.16
C ALA A 589 -3.37 36.88 -3.69
N ARG A 590 -2.27 36.66 -4.40
CA ARG A 590 -2.26 36.47 -5.86
C ARG A 590 -1.38 35.29 -6.22
N VAL A 591 -1.83 34.44 -7.13
CA VAL A 591 -0.98 33.44 -7.79
C VAL A 591 -0.56 33.97 -9.15
N ARG A 592 0.74 33.91 -9.46
CA ARG A 592 1.32 34.32 -10.75
C ARG A 592 2.03 33.15 -11.41
N PHE A 593 1.79 32.97 -12.71
CA PHE A 593 2.48 32.03 -13.59
C PHE A 593 3.24 32.82 -14.65
N ASP A 594 4.57 32.70 -14.66
CA ASP A 594 5.44 33.30 -15.66
C ASP A 594 6.02 32.20 -16.56
N PHE A 595 6.01 32.43 -17.87
CA PHE A 595 6.57 31.53 -18.88
C PHE A 595 7.70 32.26 -19.60
N ALA A 596 8.93 31.86 -19.30
CA ALA A 596 10.14 32.50 -19.82
C ALA A 596 10.83 31.62 -20.87
N ARG A 597 11.42 32.27 -21.87
CA ARG A 597 12.25 31.65 -22.90
C ARG A 597 13.33 32.65 -23.31
N ASN A 598 14.54 32.16 -23.62
CA ASN A 598 15.67 33.01 -24.01
C ASN A 598 15.97 34.14 -23.00
N GLY A 599 15.83 33.86 -21.70
CA GLY A 599 16.07 34.83 -20.63
C GLY A 599 14.99 35.90 -20.46
N LYS A 600 13.88 35.86 -21.21
CA LYS A 600 12.78 36.82 -21.11
C LYS A 600 11.45 36.13 -20.77
N THR A 601 10.68 36.71 -19.86
CA THR A 601 9.27 36.34 -19.66
C THR A 601 8.46 36.74 -20.90
N GLU A 602 8.00 35.75 -21.66
CA GLU A 602 7.18 35.98 -22.86
C GLU A 602 5.68 36.06 -22.54
N LYS A 603 5.26 35.37 -21.49
CA LYS A 603 3.88 35.37 -21.03
C LYS A 603 3.80 35.34 -19.50
N SER A 604 2.85 36.08 -18.95
CA SER A 604 2.53 36.05 -17.51
C SER A 604 1.01 36.03 -17.34
N PHE A 605 0.55 35.27 -16.36
CA PHE A 605 -0.85 35.20 -15.97
C PHE A 605 -0.98 35.30 -14.46
N THR A 606 -2.01 36.01 -14.00
CA THR A 606 -2.25 36.25 -12.58
C THR A 606 -3.68 35.95 -12.20
N LYS A 607 -3.87 35.38 -11.01
CA LYS A 607 -5.18 35.20 -10.40
C LYS A 607 -5.18 35.74 -8.98
N GLU A 608 -5.99 36.77 -8.74
CA GLU A 608 -6.32 37.22 -7.39
C GLU A 608 -7.14 36.15 -6.67
N ILE A 609 -6.81 35.89 -5.42
CA ILE A 609 -7.44 34.90 -4.56
C ILE A 609 -7.62 35.43 -3.15
N GLU A 610 -8.50 34.78 -2.41
CA GLU A 610 -8.62 34.96 -0.97
C GLU A 610 -8.15 33.68 -0.28
N LEU A 611 -7.17 33.81 0.62
CA LEU A 611 -6.80 32.74 1.54
C LEU A 611 -7.92 32.65 2.58
N ASP A 612 -8.53 31.47 2.69
CA ASP A 612 -9.70 31.24 3.56
C ASP A 612 -9.34 30.62 4.93
N GLY A 613 -8.05 30.38 5.17
CA GLY A 613 -7.53 29.76 6.39
C GLY A 613 -7.63 28.24 6.42
N ARG A 614 -8.13 27.59 5.35
CA ARG A 614 -8.08 26.13 5.25
C ARG A 614 -6.63 25.65 5.08
N PRO A 615 -6.28 24.45 5.58
CA PRO A 615 -4.92 23.90 5.45
C PRO A 615 -4.43 23.76 4.01
N GLU A 616 -5.34 23.56 3.06
CA GLU A 616 -5.04 23.51 1.63
C GLU A 616 -6.15 24.19 0.81
N GLN A 617 -5.75 24.86 -0.27
CA GLN A 617 -6.64 25.53 -1.21
C GLN A 617 -6.18 25.26 -2.64
N LEU A 618 -7.12 24.87 -3.50
CA LEU A 618 -6.87 24.65 -4.92
C LEU A 618 -7.37 25.84 -5.74
N VAL A 619 -6.52 26.36 -6.61
CA VAL A 619 -6.84 27.47 -7.53
C VAL A 619 -6.74 26.93 -8.96
N VAL A 620 -7.82 27.10 -9.74
CA VAL A 620 -7.86 26.70 -11.15
C VAL A 620 -8.47 27.83 -11.97
N PHE A 621 -7.83 28.21 -13.06
CA PHE A 621 -8.31 29.22 -14.00
C PHE A 621 -7.76 28.95 -15.41
N THR A 622 -8.40 29.51 -16.43
CA THR A 622 -8.01 29.30 -17.84
C THR A 622 -7.79 30.65 -18.50
N GLU A 623 -6.69 30.77 -19.22
CA GLU A 623 -6.29 32.02 -19.86
C GLU A 623 -6.01 31.84 -21.34
N SER A 624 -6.26 32.89 -22.13
CA SER A 624 -5.98 32.88 -23.57
C SER A 624 -4.48 33.00 -23.84
N TRP A 625 -3.97 32.13 -24.70
CA TRP A 625 -2.60 32.18 -25.19
C TRP A 625 -2.60 32.02 -26.71
N LYS A 626 -2.57 33.15 -27.42
CA LYS A 626 -2.45 33.20 -28.87
C LYS A 626 -0.96 33.15 -29.25
N ASN A 627 -0.64 32.37 -30.29
CA ASN A 627 0.71 32.25 -30.88
C ASN A 627 1.82 31.79 -29.91
N PRO A 628 1.65 30.70 -29.13
CA PRO A 628 2.75 30.12 -28.36
C PRO A 628 3.80 29.48 -29.28
N VAL A 629 5.04 29.38 -28.80
CA VAL A 629 6.05 28.52 -29.45
C VAL A 629 5.73 27.07 -29.11
N LEU A 630 5.60 26.25 -30.15
CA LEU A 630 5.11 24.88 -30.02
C LEU A 630 6.24 23.91 -29.72
N TRP A 631 5.96 22.93 -28.85
CA TRP A 631 6.85 21.81 -28.55
C TRP A 631 6.46 20.58 -29.37
N ASN A 632 7.45 19.88 -29.93
CA ASN A 632 7.34 18.52 -30.47
C ASN A 632 8.73 17.83 -30.44
N ALA A 633 8.83 16.55 -30.81
CA ALA A 633 10.07 15.78 -30.74
C ALA A 633 11.18 16.25 -31.71
N ASP A 634 10.80 16.91 -32.82
CA ASP A 634 11.74 17.45 -33.81
C ASP A 634 12.23 18.86 -33.41
N THR A 635 11.36 19.62 -32.75
CA THR A 635 11.58 20.99 -32.26
C THR A 635 11.11 21.09 -30.80
N PRO A 636 11.91 20.57 -29.84
CA PRO A 636 11.52 20.50 -28.42
C PRO A 636 11.64 21.86 -27.72
N ASN A 637 10.89 22.86 -28.20
CA ASN A 637 10.90 24.21 -27.64
C ASN A 637 10.26 24.22 -26.25
N LEU A 638 11.03 24.62 -25.24
CA LEU A 638 10.58 24.70 -23.86
C LEU A 638 10.53 26.15 -23.37
N TYR A 639 9.49 26.44 -22.59
CA TYR A 639 9.44 27.53 -21.63
C TYR A 639 9.95 27.03 -20.27
N ARG A 640 10.53 27.94 -19.49
CA ARG A 640 10.68 27.81 -18.05
C ARG A 640 9.44 28.41 -17.38
N MET A 641 8.64 27.57 -16.75
CA MET A 641 7.48 27.97 -15.97
C MET A 641 7.93 28.29 -14.54
N ASN A 642 7.62 29.51 -14.11
CA ASN A 642 7.83 30.02 -12.76
C ASN A 642 6.48 30.30 -12.12
N VAL A 643 6.24 29.79 -10.92
CA VAL A 643 4.96 29.99 -10.21
C VAL A 643 5.22 30.60 -8.84
N ALA A 644 4.59 31.73 -8.58
CA ALA A 644 4.74 32.48 -7.34
C ALA A 644 3.38 32.72 -6.66
N LEU A 645 3.38 32.65 -5.33
CA LEU A 645 2.30 33.13 -4.49
C LEU A 645 2.74 34.46 -3.89
N GLU A 646 1.93 35.50 -4.05
CA GLU A 646 2.27 36.87 -3.71
C GLU A 646 1.23 37.49 -2.78
N ARG A 647 1.66 38.44 -1.95
CA ARG A 647 0.82 39.26 -1.09
C ARG A 647 1.39 40.66 -1.00
N ASN A 648 0.55 41.67 -1.18
CA ASN A 648 0.95 43.09 -1.17
C ASN A 648 2.17 43.37 -2.07
N GLY A 649 2.21 42.75 -3.24
CA GLY A 649 3.32 42.88 -4.21
C GLY A 649 4.62 42.16 -3.84
N LYS A 650 4.67 41.39 -2.74
CA LYS A 650 5.85 40.59 -2.34
C LYS A 650 5.55 39.11 -2.48
N ALA A 651 6.53 38.32 -2.93
CA ALA A 651 6.40 36.87 -2.99
C ALA A 651 6.40 36.26 -1.57
N LEU A 652 5.34 35.54 -1.23
CA LEU A 652 5.27 34.67 -0.06
C LEU A 652 6.03 33.37 -0.30
N ASP A 653 5.95 32.85 -1.52
CA ASP A 653 6.60 31.61 -1.92
C ASP A 653 6.70 31.49 -3.44
N ALA A 654 7.63 30.66 -3.92
CA ALA A 654 7.76 30.32 -5.32
C ALA A 654 8.21 28.86 -5.48
N LEU A 655 7.66 28.17 -6.48
CA LEU A 655 8.09 26.83 -6.85
C LEU A 655 9.43 26.88 -7.61
N PRO A 656 10.23 25.80 -7.59
CA PRO A 656 11.33 25.63 -8.53
C PRO A 656 10.86 25.80 -9.99
N GLU A 657 11.76 26.26 -10.85
CA GLU A 657 11.49 26.34 -12.29
C GLU A 657 11.16 24.95 -12.86
N GLN A 658 10.12 24.89 -13.68
CA GLN A 658 9.69 23.66 -14.34
C GLN A 658 9.72 23.83 -15.86
N ASN A 659 10.02 22.74 -16.56
CA ASN A 659 9.85 22.70 -18.01
C ASN A 659 8.37 22.78 -18.37
N PHE A 660 8.05 23.56 -19.41
CA PHE A 660 6.73 23.60 -20.00
C PHE A 660 6.84 23.66 -21.52
N GLY A 661 6.16 22.76 -22.23
CA GLY A 661 6.05 22.77 -23.68
C GLY A 661 4.60 22.96 -24.10
N PHE A 662 4.33 23.98 -24.92
CA PHE A 662 2.98 24.21 -25.43
C PHE A 662 2.70 23.25 -26.60
N ARG A 663 1.80 22.30 -26.40
CA ARG A 663 1.40 21.35 -27.46
C ARG A 663 0.04 20.72 -27.14
N GLU A 664 -0.61 20.15 -28.14
CA GLU A 664 -1.80 19.31 -27.94
C GLU A 664 -1.74 18.12 -28.89
N ALA A 665 -1.96 16.91 -28.37
CA ALA A 665 -2.09 15.70 -29.16
C ALA A 665 -3.54 15.18 -29.05
N TRP A 666 -4.15 14.79 -30.16
CA TRP A 666 -5.52 14.29 -30.18
C TRP A 666 -5.71 13.21 -31.24
N ILE A 667 -6.82 12.48 -31.12
CA ILE A 667 -7.24 11.50 -32.13
C ILE A 667 -8.46 12.06 -32.85
N GLU A 668 -8.40 12.08 -34.18
CA GLU A 668 -9.53 12.49 -35.02
C GLU A 668 -9.60 11.60 -36.25
N LYS A 669 -10.79 11.05 -36.53
CA LYS A 669 -11.06 10.22 -37.72
C LYS A 669 -10.01 9.12 -37.95
N GLY A 670 -9.63 8.42 -36.88
CA GLY A 670 -8.69 7.30 -36.93
C GLY A 670 -7.21 7.68 -37.10
N ALA A 671 -6.85 8.96 -36.99
CA ALA A 671 -5.47 9.43 -37.04
C ALA A 671 -5.08 10.19 -35.78
N PHE A 672 -3.81 10.05 -35.38
CA PHE A 672 -3.19 10.90 -34.36
C PHE A 672 -2.78 12.23 -34.99
N TYR A 673 -3.00 13.31 -34.26
CA TYR A 673 -2.55 14.65 -34.60
C TYR A 673 -1.75 15.24 -33.45
N LEU A 674 -0.76 16.06 -33.79
CA LEU A 674 0.01 16.90 -32.87
C LEU A 674 0.09 18.29 -33.47
N ASN A 675 -0.38 19.30 -32.74
CA ASN A 675 -0.27 20.71 -33.13
C ASN A 675 -0.82 21.03 -34.55
N GLY A 676 -1.83 20.28 -35.00
CA GLY A 676 -2.47 20.45 -36.31
C GLY A 676 -1.93 19.55 -37.41
N SER A 677 -0.80 18.88 -37.18
CA SER A 677 -0.18 17.98 -38.14
C SER A 677 -0.46 16.51 -37.80
N LYS A 678 -0.61 15.67 -38.82
CA LYS A 678 -0.77 14.22 -38.64
C LYS A 678 0.50 13.62 -38.04
N LEU A 679 0.37 12.92 -36.91
CA LEU A 679 1.46 12.29 -36.18
C LEU A 679 1.60 10.81 -36.57
N ARG A 680 2.83 10.37 -36.79
CA ARG A 680 3.21 8.94 -36.89
C ARG A 680 4.28 8.66 -35.86
N MET A 681 4.05 7.68 -34.99
CA MET A 681 4.96 7.33 -33.90
C MET A 681 5.85 6.16 -34.31
N ARG A 682 7.16 6.35 -34.28
CA ARG A 682 8.18 5.28 -34.31
C ARG A 682 8.45 4.89 -32.86
N MET A 683 7.69 3.92 -32.40
CA MET A 683 7.62 3.58 -30.99
C MET A 683 8.55 2.43 -30.60
N TRP A 684 9.37 2.65 -29.56
CA TRP A 684 9.96 1.55 -28.79
C TRP A 684 8.98 1.11 -27.71
N SER A 685 8.32 -0.03 -27.94
CA SER A 685 7.20 -0.49 -27.12
C SER A 685 7.61 -1.19 -25.81
N SER A 686 8.87 -1.55 -25.63
CA SER A 686 9.34 -2.24 -24.41
C SER A 686 10.80 -1.87 -24.13
N PRO A 687 11.10 -0.59 -23.85
CA PRO A 687 12.44 -0.19 -23.45
C PRO A 687 12.85 -0.95 -22.19
N ALA A 688 14.10 -1.42 -22.11
CA ALA A 688 14.62 -2.10 -20.94
C ALA A 688 14.73 -1.21 -19.69
N LEU A 689 14.28 0.05 -19.78
CA LEU A 689 14.37 1.09 -18.74
C LEU A 689 14.02 0.56 -17.35
N GLN A 690 12.99 -0.27 -17.21
CA GLN A 690 12.58 -0.89 -15.94
C GLN A 690 13.72 -1.61 -15.20
N ARG A 691 14.54 -2.39 -15.92
CA ARG A 691 15.61 -3.20 -15.34
C ARG A 691 16.85 -2.39 -14.95
N VAL A 692 16.98 -1.17 -15.48
CA VAL A 692 18.21 -0.37 -15.41
C VAL A 692 18.00 1.05 -14.90
N ARG A 693 16.82 1.37 -14.33
CA ARG A 693 16.45 2.71 -13.86
C ARG A 693 17.50 3.36 -12.96
N PHE A 694 18.15 2.57 -12.12
CA PHE A 694 19.21 3.03 -11.23
C PHE A 694 20.50 3.42 -11.92
N TYR A 695 20.86 2.74 -13.01
CA TYR A 695 22.04 3.07 -13.80
C TYR A 695 21.87 4.42 -14.52
N TYR A 696 20.62 4.79 -14.85
CA TYR A 696 20.28 6.06 -15.48
C TYR A 696 19.65 7.09 -14.53
N GLY A 697 19.54 6.79 -13.23
CA GLY A 697 18.88 7.66 -12.25
C GLY A 697 19.64 8.96 -11.92
N THR A 698 20.71 9.25 -12.65
CA THR A 698 21.42 10.53 -12.61
C THR A 698 21.07 11.33 -13.86
N ALA A 699 21.11 12.66 -13.79
CA ALA A 699 20.83 13.50 -14.95
C ALA A 699 21.64 13.12 -16.20
N LYS A 700 22.94 12.82 -16.03
CA LYS A 700 23.81 12.38 -17.13
C LYS A 700 23.43 11.01 -17.69
N GLY A 701 23.06 10.06 -16.82
CA GLY A 701 22.63 8.73 -17.26
C GLY A 701 21.31 8.78 -18.02
N ALA A 702 20.35 9.57 -17.54
CA ALA A 702 19.08 9.83 -18.22
C ALA A 702 19.30 10.52 -19.57
N GLU A 703 20.20 11.50 -19.63
CA GLU A 703 20.55 12.21 -20.86
C GLU A 703 21.07 11.25 -21.93
N GLN A 704 22.07 10.43 -21.59
CA GLN A 704 22.65 9.45 -22.50
C GLN A 704 21.63 8.43 -22.99
N TYR A 705 20.76 7.97 -22.09
CA TYR A 705 19.73 6.99 -22.43
C TYR A 705 18.70 7.55 -23.42
N VAL A 706 18.20 8.77 -23.18
CA VAL A 706 17.27 9.44 -24.09
C VAL A 706 17.93 9.73 -25.43
N ALA A 707 19.19 10.20 -25.43
CA ALA A 707 19.95 10.44 -26.65
C ALA A 707 20.07 9.18 -27.50
N HIS A 708 20.42 8.04 -26.87
CA HIS A 708 20.57 6.76 -27.56
C HIS A 708 19.26 6.28 -28.20
N ILE A 709 18.12 6.47 -27.53
CA ILE A 709 16.80 6.15 -28.12
C ILE A 709 16.58 6.95 -29.40
N ARG A 710 16.90 8.25 -29.38
CA ARG A 710 16.74 9.14 -30.53
C ARG A 710 17.71 8.81 -31.66
N GLU A 711 18.96 8.46 -31.35
CA GLU A 711 19.96 7.99 -32.32
C GLU A 711 19.50 6.73 -33.07
N MET A 712 18.71 5.87 -32.43
CA MET A 712 18.06 4.72 -33.06
C MET A 712 16.81 5.07 -33.89
N ASN A 713 16.51 6.36 -34.09
CA ASN A 713 15.35 6.89 -34.80
C ASN A 713 13.98 6.60 -34.17
N TYR A 714 13.94 6.25 -32.88
CA TYR A 714 12.68 6.24 -32.14
C TYR A 714 12.31 7.65 -31.70
N ASP A 715 11.03 8.02 -31.88
CA ASP A 715 10.46 9.29 -31.41
C ASP A 715 9.47 9.10 -30.26
N THR A 716 9.03 7.86 -30.02
CA THR A 716 8.07 7.53 -28.97
C THR A 716 8.54 6.33 -28.15
N VAL A 717 8.27 6.38 -26.85
CA VAL A 717 8.44 5.27 -25.91
C VAL A 717 7.10 4.95 -25.26
N ARG A 718 6.79 3.66 -25.15
CA ARG A 718 5.80 3.21 -24.16
C ARG A 718 6.52 3.05 -22.83
N TYR A 719 6.22 3.95 -21.89
CA TYR A 719 6.73 3.86 -20.54
C TYR A 719 5.90 2.85 -19.75
N ASP A 720 6.49 2.14 -18.80
CA ASP A 720 5.75 1.25 -17.91
C ASP A 720 6.23 1.42 -16.46
N LEU A 721 5.42 2.05 -15.62
CA LEU A 721 5.67 2.28 -14.20
C LEU A 721 5.23 1.12 -13.30
N PHE A 722 4.51 0.11 -13.82
CA PHE A 722 3.74 -0.86 -13.01
C PHE A 722 4.49 -2.14 -12.60
N GLY A 723 5.82 -2.15 -12.65
CA GLY A 723 6.59 -3.07 -11.83
C GLY A 723 6.42 -2.71 -10.35
N LYS A 724 6.55 -3.68 -9.43
CA LYS A 724 6.68 -3.37 -7.98
C LYS A 724 8.04 -2.73 -7.65
N GLU A 725 8.52 -1.87 -8.54
CA GLU A 725 9.87 -1.36 -8.71
C GLU A 725 9.93 0.12 -8.32
N SER A 726 11.04 0.56 -7.73
CA SER A 726 11.19 1.94 -7.26
C SER A 726 11.22 2.94 -8.41
N GLN A 727 10.89 4.20 -8.10
CA GLN A 727 10.69 5.30 -9.05
C GLN A 727 11.95 6.10 -9.38
N ILE A 728 13.11 5.62 -8.97
CA ILE A 728 14.37 6.35 -9.09
C ILE A 728 14.68 6.58 -10.58
N GLY A 729 14.90 7.84 -10.96
CA GLY A 729 15.21 8.23 -12.33
C GLY A 729 14.02 8.62 -13.21
N THR A 730 12.76 8.46 -12.77
CA THR A 730 11.61 8.81 -13.63
C THR A 730 11.54 10.31 -13.95
N PRO A 731 11.66 11.22 -12.96
CA PRO A 731 11.72 12.66 -13.24
C PRO A 731 12.91 13.05 -14.13
N GLU A 732 14.10 12.48 -13.90
CA GLU A 732 15.31 12.74 -14.70
C GLU A 732 15.10 12.30 -16.15
N TYR A 733 14.56 11.11 -16.38
CA TYR A 733 14.23 10.62 -17.72
C TYR A 733 13.19 11.49 -18.43
N LEU A 734 12.13 11.92 -17.72
CA LEU A 734 11.09 12.76 -18.32
C LEU A 734 11.61 14.17 -18.62
N ASN A 735 12.42 14.75 -17.74
CA ASN A 735 13.09 16.03 -17.99
C ASN A 735 13.97 15.98 -19.25
N GLU A 736 14.72 14.89 -19.42
CA GLU A 736 15.53 14.68 -20.62
C GLU A 736 14.69 14.39 -21.87
N SER A 737 13.57 13.67 -21.71
CA SER A 737 12.59 13.48 -22.78
C SER A 737 11.96 14.79 -23.24
N ASP A 738 11.66 15.71 -22.31
CA ASP A 738 11.15 17.05 -22.60
C ASP A 738 12.20 17.88 -23.36
N ARG A 739 13.46 17.85 -22.89
CA ARG A 739 14.56 18.66 -23.42
C ARG A 739 15.01 18.19 -24.80
N GLN A 740 15.16 16.88 -24.97
CA GLN A 740 15.69 16.30 -26.21
C GLN A 740 14.60 16.03 -27.23
N GLY A 741 13.34 15.93 -26.82
CA GLY A 741 12.23 15.62 -27.73
C GLY A 741 12.05 14.11 -27.91
N LEU A 742 11.46 13.47 -26.90
CA LEU A 742 11.06 12.07 -26.93
C LEU A 742 9.65 11.92 -26.36
N TYR A 743 8.72 11.44 -27.16
CA TYR A 743 7.34 11.24 -26.74
C TYR A 743 7.20 10.04 -25.82
N ASN A 744 6.27 10.14 -24.88
CA ASN A 744 5.94 9.08 -23.93
C ASN A 744 4.44 8.80 -23.95
N ILE A 745 4.09 7.54 -24.19
CA ILE A 745 2.80 6.98 -23.81
C ILE A 745 2.98 6.49 -22.38
N PHE A 746 2.32 7.15 -21.43
CA PHE A 746 2.66 7.06 -20.01
C PHE A 746 1.51 6.44 -19.19
N PRO A 747 1.81 5.47 -18.33
CA PRO A 747 0.80 4.79 -17.53
C PRO A 747 0.27 5.71 -16.44
N MET A 748 -1.03 5.64 -16.19
CA MET A 748 -1.67 6.27 -15.02
C MET A 748 -2.21 5.19 -14.07
N PRO A 749 -2.39 5.49 -12.76
CA PRO A 749 -2.84 4.49 -11.78
C PRO A 749 -4.11 3.76 -12.23
N PRO A 750 -4.17 2.41 -12.21
CA PRO A 750 -5.38 1.66 -12.51
C PRO A 750 -6.35 1.72 -11.34
N TYR A 751 -7.64 1.58 -11.62
CA TYR A 751 -8.69 1.47 -10.61
C TYR A 751 -9.00 0.01 -10.28
N GLU A 752 -8.85 -0.37 -9.02
CA GLU A 752 -8.99 -1.74 -8.53
C GLU A 752 -10.03 -1.84 -7.41
N ASP A 753 -11.16 -1.14 -7.60
CA ASP A 753 -12.31 -1.05 -6.69
C ASP A 753 -11.96 -0.51 -5.29
N GLU A 754 -10.94 0.36 -5.20
CA GLU A 754 -10.72 1.19 -4.01
C GLU A 754 -11.91 2.11 -3.72
N GLU A 755 -11.96 2.67 -2.51
CA GLU A 755 -12.88 3.78 -2.22
C GLU A 755 -12.61 4.93 -3.20
N LYS A 756 -13.67 5.41 -3.85
CA LYS A 756 -13.59 6.33 -4.98
C LYS A 756 -12.94 7.66 -4.64
N GLY A 757 -13.27 8.25 -3.50
CA GLY A 757 -12.65 9.49 -3.02
C GLY A 757 -11.15 9.34 -2.82
N PHE A 758 -10.74 8.24 -2.18
CA PHE A 758 -9.33 7.90 -1.97
C PHE A 758 -8.59 7.69 -3.29
N TYR A 759 -9.14 6.91 -4.23
CA TYR A 759 -8.57 6.73 -5.56
C TYR A 759 -8.39 8.06 -6.31
N ASN A 760 -9.44 8.88 -6.34
CA ASN A 760 -9.41 10.17 -7.03
C ASN A 760 -8.31 11.09 -6.47
N ALA A 761 -8.13 11.12 -5.16
CA ALA A 761 -7.08 11.91 -4.52
C ALA A 761 -5.66 11.43 -4.91
N GLU A 762 -5.45 10.12 -5.03
CA GLU A 762 -4.16 9.57 -5.46
C GLU A 762 -3.88 9.82 -6.95
N VAL A 763 -4.90 9.74 -7.82
CA VAL A 763 -4.75 10.11 -9.25
C VAL A 763 -4.48 11.61 -9.41
N GLU A 764 -5.13 12.45 -8.60
CA GLU A 764 -4.85 13.89 -8.59
C GLU A 764 -3.41 14.18 -8.14
N ARG A 765 -2.91 13.48 -7.11
CA ARG A 765 -1.50 13.56 -6.69
C ARG A 765 -0.54 13.12 -7.79
N PHE A 766 -0.86 12.04 -8.49
CA PHE A 766 -0.10 11.56 -9.65
C PHE A 766 -0.05 12.60 -10.77
N PHE A 767 -1.21 13.16 -11.14
CA PHE A 767 -1.29 14.20 -12.17
C PHE A 767 -0.52 15.46 -11.78
N GLU A 768 -0.64 15.91 -10.54
CA GLU A 768 0.13 17.06 -10.04
C GLU A 768 1.64 16.81 -10.13
N HIS A 769 2.10 15.57 -9.96
CA HIS A 769 3.53 15.25 -10.05
C HIS A 769 4.05 15.20 -11.49
N TYR A 770 3.32 14.59 -12.43
CA TYR A 770 3.82 14.36 -13.80
C TYR A 770 3.21 15.29 -14.87
N GLY A 771 2.13 16.01 -14.56
CA GLY A 771 1.28 16.69 -15.55
C GLY A 771 1.95 17.84 -16.32
N ASN A 772 3.10 18.32 -15.88
CA ASN A 772 3.85 19.38 -16.57
C ASN A 772 4.78 18.87 -17.68
N HIS A 773 5.08 17.58 -17.76
CA HIS A 773 5.97 17.05 -18.79
C HIS A 773 5.30 17.10 -20.17
N PRO A 774 5.75 17.95 -21.12
CA PRO A 774 5.22 17.95 -22.48
C PRO A 774 5.45 16.62 -23.19
N ALA A 775 6.52 15.89 -22.83
CA ALA A 775 6.86 14.57 -23.37
C ALA A 775 5.76 13.51 -23.14
N ILE A 776 4.98 13.60 -22.06
CA ILE A 776 3.88 12.66 -21.80
C ILE A 776 2.71 12.96 -22.73
N LEU A 777 2.72 12.39 -23.94
CA LEU A 777 1.73 12.67 -24.98
C LEU A 777 0.32 12.19 -24.61
N ILE A 778 0.25 10.96 -24.09
CA ILE A 778 -0.97 10.18 -23.90
C ILE A 778 -0.89 9.46 -22.55
N TRP A 779 -1.98 9.48 -21.78
CA TRP A 779 -2.14 8.63 -20.60
C TRP A 779 -2.71 7.26 -21.01
N PHE A 780 -2.32 6.19 -20.33
CA PHE A 780 -3.02 4.91 -20.47
C PHE A 780 -3.32 4.25 -19.13
N THR A 781 -4.55 3.74 -18.99
CA THR A 781 -5.07 3.25 -17.70
C THR A 781 -4.70 1.81 -17.40
N GLU A 782 -4.64 0.97 -18.43
CA GLU A 782 -4.57 -0.48 -18.26
C GLU A 782 -3.82 -1.16 -19.41
N PHE A 783 -2.96 -2.12 -19.07
CA PHE A 783 -2.18 -2.90 -20.02
C PHE A 783 -2.55 -4.39 -19.92
N ASN A 784 -3.00 -4.98 -21.03
CA ASN A 784 -3.39 -6.39 -21.16
C ASN A 784 -4.62 -6.89 -20.36
N THR A 785 -5.33 -6.05 -19.60
CA THR A 785 -6.50 -6.48 -18.81
C THR A 785 -7.83 -6.41 -19.58
N CYS A 786 -7.97 -5.44 -20.50
CA CYS A 786 -9.20 -5.23 -21.29
C CYS A 786 -9.22 -5.96 -22.65
N GLY A 787 -8.14 -6.66 -23.00
CA GLY A 787 -7.97 -7.30 -24.32
C GLY A 787 -8.82 -8.56 -24.50
N TYR A 788 -9.23 -8.85 -25.74
CA TYR A 788 -10.02 -10.02 -26.13
C TYR A 788 -9.52 -10.52 -27.50
N PRO A 789 -9.53 -11.83 -27.81
CA PRO A 789 -8.86 -12.37 -29.01
C PRO A 789 -9.24 -11.66 -30.32
N TRP A 790 -10.51 -11.27 -30.45
CA TRP A 790 -11.04 -10.60 -31.65
C TRP A 790 -10.51 -9.17 -31.86
N ASN A 791 -9.82 -8.58 -30.88
CA ASN A 791 -9.23 -7.25 -30.99
C ASN A 791 -7.90 -7.22 -31.77
N GLN A 792 -7.34 -8.40 -32.09
CA GLN A 792 -6.13 -8.52 -32.90
C GLN A 792 -6.43 -8.47 -34.41
N ASP A 793 -7.70 -8.59 -34.80
CA ASP A 793 -8.15 -8.42 -36.17
C ASP A 793 -8.22 -6.93 -36.55
N PRO A 794 -7.42 -6.45 -37.54
CA PRO A 794 -7.47 -5.06 -37.98
C PRO A 794 -8.86 -4.57 -38.39
N ALA A 795 -9.72 -5.46 -38.93
CA ALA A 795 -11.09 -5.12 -39.32
C ALA A 795 -11.99 -4.80 -38.11
N LYS A 796 -11.54 -5.11 -36.90
CA LYS A 796 -12.29 -4.96 -35.64
C LYS A 796 -11.74 -3.86 -34.73
N LEU A 797 -10.65 -3.20 -35.11
CA LEU A 797 -10.05 -2.10 -34.33
C LEU A 797 -11.01 -0.92 -34.13
N THR A 798 -11.90 -0.67 -35.09
CA THR A 798 -12.92 0.40 -35.04
C THR A 798 -14.34 -0.12 -34.78
N ASP A 799 -14.51 -1.41 -34.48
CA ASP A 799 -15.82 -1.98 -34.16
C ASP A 799 -16.23 -1.60 -32.74
N THR A 800 -16.86 -0.43 -32.60
CA THR A 800 -17.39 0.09 -31.34
C THR A 800 -18.72 -0.56 -30.94
N THR A 801 -19.26 -1.49 -31.74
CA THR A 801 -20.53 -2.17 -31.40
C THR A 801 -20.30 -3.46 -30.62
N TYR A 802 -19.13 -4.08 -30.77
CA TYR A 802 -18.79 -5.31 -30.08
C TYR A 802 -18.49 -5.10 -28.58
N ALA A 803 -19.27 -5.77 -27.73
CA ALA A 803 -19.11 -5.79 -26.28
C ALA A 803 -18.58 -7.17 -25.80
N PRO A 804 -17.30 -7.30 -25.40
CA PRO A 804 -16.76 -8.53 -24.85
C PRO A 804 -17.26 -8.74 -23.41
N ILE A 805 -18.35 -9.49 -23.27
CA ILE A 805 -19.03 -9.77 -21.99
C ILE A 805 -18.06 -10.28 -20.91
N ARG A 806 -17.03 -11.06 -21.29
CA ARG A 806 -16.01 -11.58 -20.35
C ARG A 806 -15.09 -10.51 -19.75
N HIS A 807 -15.04 -9.30 -20.33
CA HIS A 807 -14.16 -8.21 -19.91
C HIS A 807 -14.91 -6.98 -19.40
N THR A 808 -16.24 -7.03 -19.23
CA THR A 808 -17.06 -5.89 -18.81
C THR A 808 -16.60 -5.28 -17.48
N VAL A 809 -16.19 -6.09 -16.50
CA VAL A 809 -15.72 -5.57 -15.19
C VAL A 809 -14.40 -4.80 -15.36
N ALA A 810 -13.42 -5.40 -16.06
CA ALA A 810 -12.14 -4.74 -16.33
C ALA A 810 -12.33 -3.44 -17.13
N ARG A 811 -13.25 -3.45 -18.10
CA ARG A 811 -13.61 -2.25 -18.90
C ARG A 811 -14.25 -1.15 -18.07
N LYS A 812 -15.18 -1.49 -17.16
CA LYS A 812 -15.76 -0.51 -16.22
C LYS A 812 -14.71 0.13 -15.32
N ARG A 813 -13.74 -0.66 -14.85
CA ARG A 813 -12.62 -0.14 -14.05
C ARG A 813 -11.74 0.81 -14.86
N ALA A 814 -11.35 0.41 -16.06
CA ALA A 814 -10.57 1.24 -16.98
C ALA A 814 -11.31 2.54 -17.35
N GLN A 815 -12.64 2.50 -17.52
CA GLN A 815 -13.46 3.69 -17.77
C GLN A 815 -13.41 4.65 -16.59
N TYR A 816 -13.60 4.14 -15.38
CA TYR A 816 -13.58 4.98 -14.18
C TYR A 816 -12.23 5.66 -13.99
N ALA A 817 -11.13 4.92 -14.22
CA ALA A 817 -9.79 5.48 -14.21
C ALA A 817 -9.65 6.59 -15.27
N GLU A 818 -10.09 6.34 -16.50
CA GLU A 818 -10.04 7.33 -17.58
C GLU A 818 -10.87 8.58 -17.30
N ASP A 819 -12.11 8.43 -16.84
CA ASP A 819 -13.00 9.54 -16.49
C ASP A 819 -12.36 10.41 -15.41
N THR A 820 -11.72 9.78 -14.43
CA THR A 820 -10.99 10.47 -13.36
C THR A 820 -9.85 11.30 -13.93
N MET A 821 -8.99 10.72 -14.78
CA MET A 821 -7.88 11.48 -15.39
C MET A 821 -8.36 12.57 -16.34
N ARG A 822 -9.36 12.31 -17.19
CA ARG A 822 -9.91 13.32 -18.11
C ARG A 822 -10.55 14.50 -17.38
N SER A 823 -11.07 14.29 -16.16
CA SER A 823 -11.56 15.39 -15.31
C SER A 823 -10.44 16.35 -14.86
N LEU A 824 -9.23 15.81 -14.67
CA LEU A 824 -8.03 16.54 -14.27
C LEU A 824 -7.31 17.15 -15.47
N ASP A 825 -7.12 16.38 -16.53
CA ASP A 825 -6.31 16.70 -17.71
C ASP A 825 -7.08 16.53 -19.04
N PRO A 826 -8.09 17.37 -19.31
CA PRO A 826 -8.94 17.23 -20.50
C PRO A 826 -8.20 17.51 -21.83
N GLY A 827 -6.95 17.97 -21.79
CA GLY A 827 -6.14 18.33 -22.96
C GLY A 827 -5.26 17.20 -23.50
N ARG A 828 -5.09 16.10 -22.75
CA ARG A 828 -4.36 14.90 -23.20
C ARG A 828 -5.32 13.76 -23.46
N GLU A 829 -5.02 12.97 -24.49
CA GLU A 829 -5.76 11.74 -24.72
C GLU A 829 -5.46 10.68 -23.67
N CYS A 830 -6.48 9.89 -23.35
CA CYS A 830 -6.37 8.67 -22.56
C CYS A 830 -6.67 7.47 -23.47
N ILE A 831 -5.85 6.42 -23.40
CA ILE A 831 -6.04 5.18 -24.17
C ILE A 831 -6.03 3.95 -23.26
N ARG A 832 -6.50 2.83 -23.80
CA ARG A 832 -6.47 1.52 -23.15
C ARG A 832 -5.81 0.52 -24.09
N HIS A 833 -5.18 -0.52 -23.55
CA HIS A 833 -4.60 -1.60 -24.34
C HIS A 833 -5.66 -2.61 -24.86
N ALA A 834 -6.74 -2.11 -25.47
CA ALA A 834 -7.78 -2.89 -26.16
C ALA A 834 -8.64 -2.01 -27.08
N GLY A 835 -9.01 -2.53 -28.25
CA GLY A 835 -9.99 -1.91 -29.16
C GLY A 835 -11.46 -2.08 -28.72
N GLY A 836 -12.37 -1.44 -29.44
CA GLY A 836 -13.82 -1.49 -29.20
C GLY A 836 -14.35 -0.56 -28.09
N ASN A 837 -15.67 -0.52 -27.91
CA ASN A 837 -16.34 0.38 -26.96
C ASN A 837 -16.30 -0.13 -25.51
N VAL A 838 -16.48 0.76 -24.55
CA VAL A 838 -16.40 0.46 -23.11
C VAL A 838 -17.76 0.19 -22.50
#